data_AF-A0AAE9MF26-F1
#
_entry.id   AF-A0AAE9MF26-F1
#
_cell.length_a   1.000
_cell.length_b   1.000
_cell.length_c   1.000
_cell.angle_alpha   90.00
_cell.angle_beta   90.00
_cell.angle_gamma   90.00
#
_symmetry.space_group_name_H-M   'P 1'
#
loop_
_entity.id
_entity.type
_entity.pdbx_description
1 polymer ?
#
loop_
_entity_poly.entity_id
_entity_poly.type
_entity_poly.pdbx_seq_one_letter_code
_entity_poly.pdbx_strand_id
1 'polypeptide(L)'
;MKLAKCLMIGLAALALLGCGDDDEGGSTGDGHPLSSLQISPGEARVPVGFEQQFQAQATWEDGSVQDVTQHPDVVWSSSDAAVVTVDEHGIAKGISPGTVVITTTATVNSEPYSATARVEVIDTYVTGLQLTPASATVPVGLSQAFVATASFSDGQSRDVTNASALSWYSSDDSLAQVSNEEGSKGLATGLAVGALTLEAVATVNGEPLQASAPLEVTDALITGLDIHAPQDPLPVGMSAQLSAFASLSDGSAPIDVTEHEALSWSSSDPAVASISDSGLVTGLAQGGSTIRVSGTINGVPLDATEQLRISSAFVTRLELQPTEGTVPVGLQLAFTATAHLSDGTSFDVTDNPLVQWHSSQPEIATVSNLEGSKGLVTGQTAGVATITASGTVEGMPFSASAPVTVSSAVVTSLAVTPPAASLSIGNRLQFQAMATLSDGSSRDVTGDATTIWYSDAPAIATIGNVDGSRGEAHGLSEGLALITASLAGVTSTATQLTVMPVAPVAPIVIEPRYNQIASLQLSQAEFAFWNATSINSPEGQSALRELSGRVYEQFRDEFDFITVVMNNDEVPTTPVDMPTGEYAHVRNDVAGIGLGMFDSSAEFHSDGKLQGIWFLYAKRYLSTSTYGPILHEMAHRWANWVVPPATGHWAPWLGIVGQLNNVSANFADIELYLMGLMESSEMTDPASLAAYELIPADQKPRVPDAASAQKEFRTLLLILSDRPLTAIEIQNYNNGATLLARTDNPSQQGTNFHKMTGGRGTLVVSGLDTLVKPTP
;
A
#
# COMPACT_ATOMS: atom_id res chain seq x y z
N MET A 1 49.38 0.90 46.54
CA MET A 1 50.73 0.42 46.93
C MET A 1 50.64 -1.10 47.09
N LYS A 2 51.47 -1.87 46.35
CA LYS A 2 51.44 -3.34 46.12
C LYS A 2 50.38 -3.74 45.07
N LEU A 3 50.67 -4.21 43.85
CA LEU A 3 51.74 -5.01 43.24
C LEU A 3 51.90 -6.44 43.80
N ALA A 4 51.58 -7.39 42.89
CA ALA A 4 52.11 -8.75 42.71
C ALA A 4 51.30 -9.97 43.20
N LYS A 5 51.23 -10.96 42.27
CA LYS A 5 51.00 -12.43 42.36
C LYS A 5 49.61 -12.90 41.91
N CYS A 6 49.44 -13.87 41.01
CA CYS A 6 50.36 -14.78 40.33
C CYS A 6 49.79 -15.15 38.95
N LEU A 7 50.63 -15.04 37.92
CA LEU A 7 50.51 -15.75 36.66
C LEU A 7 50.94 -17.20 36.93
N MET A 8 49.99 -18.15 36.95
CA MET A 8 50.28 -19.58 36.90
C MET A 8 49.97 -20.02 35.48
N ILE A 9 51.00 -20.08 34.64
CA ILE A 9 50.94 -20.74 33.34
C ILE A 9 50.92 -22.24 33.64
N GLY A 10 49.73 -22.85 33.54
CA GLY A 10 49.60 -24.28 33.38
C GLY A 10 50.00 -24.62 31.95
N LEU A 11 51.11 -25.34 31.77
CA LEU A 11 51.52 -25.86 30.47
C LEU A 11 50.75 -27.16 30.22
N ALA A 12 49.74 -27.10 29.35
CA ALA A 12 49.11 -28.27 28.74
C ALA A 12 49.32 -28.15 27.23
N ALA A 13 49.78 -29.24 26.61
CA ALA A 13 50.02 -29.32 25.18
C ALA A 13 48.80 -29.94 24.50
N LEU A 14 48.26 -29.24 23.50
CA LEU A 14 47.17 -29.72 22.65
C LEU A 14 47.57 -31.06 21.99
N ALA A 15 46.90 -32.15 22.36
CA ALA A 15 47.00 -33.45 21.67
C ALA A 15 45.62 -33.82 21.16
N LEU A 16 45.24 -33.31 19.99
CA LEU A 16 43.98 -33.62 19.32
C LEU A 16 44.18 -34.84 18.41
N LEU A 17 43.63 -35.98 18.83
CA LEU A 17 43.34 -37.12 17.98
C LEU A 17 42.15 -36.77 17.10
N GLY A 18 42.33 -36.79 15.78
CA GLY A 18 41.23 -36.76 14.84
C GLY A 18 40.37 -38.03 14.99
N CYS A 19 39.09 -37.85 15.31
CA CYS A 19 38.10 -38.91 15.13
C CYS A 19 37.74 -38.99 13.64
N GLY A 20 38.14 -40.08 13.00
CA GLY A 20 37.63 -40.53 11.72
C GLY A 20 37.77 -42.05 11.66
N ASP A 21 36.65 -42.76 11.77
CA ASP A 21 36.55 -44.21 11.55
C ASP A 21 36.84 -44.54 10.08
N ASP A 22 37.94 -45.29 9.87
CA ASP A 22 38.00 -46.61 9.23
C ASP A 22 39.16 -46.79 8.22
N ASP A 23 40.05 -47.68 8.65
CA ASP A 23 40.94 -48.61 7.95
C ASP A 23 42.19 -48.17 7.13
N GLU A 24 43.27 -48.87 7.52
CA GLU A 24 44.58 -49.11 6.89
C GLU A 24 45.73 -48.08 7.05
N GLY A 25 46.65 -48.41 7.97
CA GLY A 25 48.03 -48.65 7.54
C GLY A 25 49.05 -47.50 7.62
N GLY A 26 49.40 -47.06 8.83
CA GLY A 26 50.78 -46.71 9.23
C GLY A 26 51.41 -45.41 8.72
N SER A 27 51.61 -44.44 9.62
CA SER A 27 52.87 -43.70 9.78
C SER A 27 52.80 -42.83 11.04
N THR A 28 53.95 -42.61 11.64
CA THR A 28 54.20 -41.84 12.87
C THR A 28 53.72 -40.39 12.78
N GLY A 29 53.23 -39.87 13.90
CA GLY A 29 52.60 -38.56 14.04
C GLY A 29 53.40 -37.39 13.47
N ASP A 30 52.69 -36.61 12.67
CA ASP A 30 52.92 -35.19 12.45
C ASP A 30 51.52 -34.57 12.41
N GLY A 31 51.05 -34.07 13.56
CA GLY A 31 49.92 -33.15 13.53
C GLY A 31 50.38 -31.89 12.84
N HIS A 32 49.69 -31.47 11.77
CA HIS A 32 50.02 -30.25 11.05
C HIS A 32 50.16 -29.08 12.05
N PRO A 33 51.22 -28.26 11.98
CA PRO A 33 51.37 -27.14 12.89
C PRO A 33 50.22 -26.15 12.69
N LEU A 34 49.80 -25.51 13.79
CA LEU A 34 48.75 -24.49 13.75
C LEU A 34 49.28 -23.26 13.01
N SER A 35 48.58 -22.81 11.97
CA SER A 35 48.93 -21.60 11.22
C SER A 35 48.38 -20.35 11.89
N SER A 36 47.14 -20.37 12.37
CA SER A 36 46.52 -19.22 13.04
C SER A 36 45.36 -19.62 13.94
N LEU A 37 45.04 -18.71 14.87
CA LEU A 37 43.83 -18.76 15.71
C LEU A 37 43.01 -17.51 15.38
N GLN A 38 41.69 -17.66 15.26
CA GLN A 38 40.77 -16.54 15.02
C GLN A 38 39.57 -16.64 15.96
N ILE A 39 39.00 -15.49 16.31
CA ILE A 39 37.70 -15.42 16.99
C ILE A 39 36.65 -15.03 15.95
N SER A 40 35.52 -15.75 15.93
CA SER A 40 34.33 -15.40 15.15
C SER A 40 33.11 -15.23 16.08
N PRO A 41 32.37 -14.11 16.02
CA PRO A 41 32.67 -12.93 15.20
C PRO A 41 33.89 -12.15 15.74
N GLY A 42 34.64 -11.47 14.86
CA GLY A 42 35.81 -10.66 15.25
C GLY A 42 35.44 -9.33 15.93
N GLU A 43 34.20 -8.86 15.75
CA GLU A 43 33.62 -7.75 16.51
C GLU A 43 32.16 -8.07 16.85
N ALA A 44 31.66 -7.60 17.99
CA ALA A 44 30.25 -7.71 18.38
C ALA A 44 29.75 -6.46 19.10
N ARG A 45 28.45 -6.17 18.96
CA ARG A 45 27.74 -5.16 19.75
C ARG A 45 26.69 -5.86 20.60
N VAL A 46 26.81 -5.76 21.92
CA VAL A 46 26.03 -6.56 22.87
C VAL A 46 25.26 -5.62 23.82
N PRO A 47 23.92 -5.62 23.86
CA PRO A 47 23.21 -4.81 24.84
C PRO A 47 23.51 -5.24 26.28
N VAL A 48 23.41 -4.32 27.24
CA VAL A 48 23.55 -4.63 28.67
C VAL A 48 22.57 -5.76 29.06
N GLY A 49 23.09 -6.82 29.68
CA GLY A 49 22.32 -7.99 30.13
C GLY A 49 22.24 -9.14 29.12
N PHE A 50 22.62 -8.93 27.86
CA PHE A 50 22.59 -9.94 26.80
C PHE A 50 23.94 -10.67 26.65
N GLU A 51 23.89 -11.84 25.99
CA GLU A 51 25.02 -12.74 25.78
C GLU A 51 25.34 -12.86 24.28
N GLN A 52 26.63 -13.01 23.96
CA GLN A 52 27.16 -13.23 22.62
C GLN A 52 28.10 -14.44 22.66
N GLN A 53 27.82 -15.45 21.84
CA GLN A 53 28.75 -16.57 21.64
C GLN A 53 29.89 -16.14 20.74
N PHE A 54 31.13 -16.41 21.16
CA PHE A 54 32.31 -16.34 20.33
C PHE A 54 32.85 -17.75 20.09
N GLN A 55 33.29 -18.02 18.86
CA GLN A 55 33.95 -19.26 18.47
C GLN A 55 35.44 -19.02 18.28
N ALA A 56 36.27 -19.94 18.76
CA ALA A 56 37.70 -19.99 18.43
C ALA A 56 37.90 -20.97 17.27
N GLN A 57 38.41 -20.48 16.14
CA GLN A 57 38.71 -21.28 14.96
C GLN A 57 40.22 -21.40 14.78
N ALA A 58 40.70 -22.64 14.73
CA ALA A 58 42.08 -23.00 14.47
C ALA A 58 42.25 -23.31 12.98
N THR A 59 43.17 -22.62 12.30
CA THR A 59 43.55 -22.91 10.91
C THR A 59 44.91 -23.60 10.89
N TRP A 60 44.98 -24.80 10.33
CA TRP A 60 46.20 -25.59 10.23
C TRP A 60 46.96 -25.27 8.92
N GLU A 61 48.25 -25.61 8.84
CA GLU A 61 49.07 -25.35 7.63
C GLU A 61 48.57 -26.04 6.36
N ASP A 62 47.79 -27.13 6.49
CA ASP A 62 47.13 -27.81 5.36
C ASP A 62 45.87 -27.07 4.86
N GLY A 63 45.51 -25.95 5.50
CA GLY A 63 44.35 -25.12 5.18
C GLY A 63 43.05 -25.59 5.84
N SER A 64 43.05 -26.68 6.59
CA SER A 64 41.86 -27.13 7.33
C SER A 64 41.55 -26.18 8.49
N VAL A 65 40.25 -25.95 8.74
CA VAL A 65 39.74 -25.09 9.81
C VAL A 65 38.93 -25.95 10.78
N GLN A 66 39.24 -25.84 12.07
CA GLN A 66 38.56 -26.57 13.13
C GLN A 66 38.02 -25.63 14.19
N ASP A 67 36.78 -25.84 14.62
CA ASP A 67 36.22 -25.19 15.81
C ASP A 67 36.86 -25.82 17.06
N VAL A 68 37.60 -25.01 17.81
CA VAL A 68 38.28 -25.37 19.05
C VAL A 68 37.69 -24.64 20.27
N THR A 69 36.54 -24.00 20.13
CA THR A 69 35.89 -23.18 21.17
C THR A 69 35.76 -23.90 22.51
N GLN A 70 35.45 -25.20 22.46
CA GLN A 70 35.21 -26.06 23.62
C GLN A 70 36.46 -26.85 24.06
N HIS A 71 37.61 -26.59 23.45
CA HIS A 71 38.83 -27.34 23.76
C HIS A 71 39.41 -26.89 25.11
N PRO A 72 39.81 -27.81 26.02
CA PRO A 72 40.25 -27.47 27.38
C PRO A 72 41.50 -26.58 27.47
N ASP A 73 42.29 -26.51 26.40
CA ASP A 73 43.50 -25.66 26.32
C ASP A 73 43.23 -24.27 25.72
N VAL A 74 41.99 -23.98 25.34
CA VAL A 74 41.56 -22.65 24.87
C VAL A 74 41.07 -21.85 26.06
N VAL A 75 41.72 -20.71 26.32
CA VAL A 75 41.44 -19.85 27.47
C VAL A 75 40.91 -18.51 27.01
N TRP A 76 39.72 -18.15 27.46
CA TRP A 76 39.04 -16.89 27.18
C TRP A 76 39.27 -15.87 28.30
N SER A 77 39.38 -14.60 27.94
CA SER A 77 39.49 -13.48 28.89
C SER A 77 38.90 -12.20 28.31
N SER A 78 38.41 -11.32 29.18
CA SER A 78 37.93 -9.98 28.81
C SER A 78 38.88 -8.93 29.35
N SER A 79 39.12 -7.86 28.59
CA SER A 79 39.94 -6.73 29.02
C SER A 79 39.31 -5.94 30.18
N ASP A 80 37.97 -5.99 30.33
CA ASP A 80 37.24 -5.40 31.45
C ASP A 80 35.99 -6.22 31.80
N ALA A 81 36.07 -6.99 32.89
CA ALA A 81 34.98 -7.83 33.38
C ALA A 81 33.79 -7.05 33.96
N ALA A 82 33.95 -5.75 34.25
CA ALA A 82 32.83 -4.90 34.68
C ALA A 82 31.96 -4.44 33.51
N VAL A 83 32.49 -4.52 32.28
CA VAL A 83 31.79 -4.18 31.03
C VAL A 83 31.32 -5.45 30.32
N VAL A 84 32.18 -6.47 30.16
CA VAL A 84 31.80 -7.80 29.62
C VAL A 84 32.50 -8.92 30.38
N THR A 85 31.76 -9.93 30.83
CA THR A 85 32.34 -11.21 31.28
C THR A 85 32.36 -12.22 30.14
N VAL A 86 33.36 -13.07 30.02
CA VAL A 86 33.38 -14.20 29.08
C VAL A 86 33.67 -15.50 29.84
N ASP A 87 32.93 -16.57 29.55
CA ASP A 87 33.10 -17.87 30.20
C ASP A 87 34.05 -18.81 29.43
N GLU A 88 34.28 -20.01 29.97
CA GLU A 88 35.17 -21.01 29.37
C GLU A 88 34.66 -21.60 28.05
N HIS A 89 33.37 -21.41 27.75
CA HIS A 89 32.72 -21.87 26.52
C HIS A 89 32.65 -20.76 25.45
N GLY A 90 33.25 -19.60 25.68
CA GLY A 90 33.25 -18.45 24.77
C GLY A 90 31.97 -17.61 24.81
N ILE A 91 31.10 -17.78 25.81
CA ILE A 91 29.89 -16.96 25.99
C ILE A 91 30.26 -15.66 26.70
N ALA A 92 30.08 -14.55 26.02
CA ALA A 92 30.35 -13.21 26.52
C ALA A 92 29.07 -12.47 26.91
N LYS A 93 28.96 -12.02 28.16
CA LYS A 93 27.80 -11.29 28.70
C LYS A 93 28.11 -9.81 28.92
N GLY A 94 27.30 -8.93 28.33
CA GLY A 94 27.36 -7.48 28.58
C GLY A 94 26.85 -7.12 29.98
N ILE A 95 27.65 -6.40 30.76
CA ILE A 95 27.38 -6.03 32.16
C ILE A 95 27.07 -4.54 32.29
N SER A 96 27.83 -3.67 31.62
CA SER A 96 27.59 -2.22 31.62
C SER A 96 28.13 -1.59 30.33
N PRO A 97 27.67 -0.40 29.92
CA PRO A 97 28.06 0.19 28.65
C PRO A 97 29.56 0.49 28.56
N GLY A 98 30.18 0.20 27.42
CA GLY A 98 31.61 0.40 27.17
C GLY A 98 32.17 -0.54 26.11
N THR A 99 33.39 -0.29 25.64
CA THR A 99 34.07 -1.18 24.68
C THR A 99 35.15 -1.98 25.38
N VAL A 100 35.18 -3.30 25.15
CA VAL A 100 36.23 -4.20 25.61
C VAL A 100 36.84 -4.99 24.45
N VAL A 101 37.93 -5.68 24.74
CA VAL A 101 38.52 -6.70 23.88
C VAL A 101 38.43 -8.05 24.60
N ILE A 102 37.78 -9.02 23.96
CA ILE A 102 37.87 -10.43 24.35
C ILE A 102 39.12 -11.02 23.70
N THR A 103 39.91 -11.73 24.49
CA THR A 103 41.12 -12.43 24.03
C THR A 103 40.97 -13.90 24.31
N THR A 104 41.20 -14.73 23.29
CA THR A 104 41.38 -16.16 23.43
C THR A 104 42.83 -16.53 23.19
N THR A 105 43.35 -17.47 23.98
CA THR A 105 44.72 -17.99 23.83
C THR A 105 44.73 -19.51 23.81
N ALA A 106 45.60 -20.10 23.01
CA ALA A 106 45.84 -21.53 22.94
C ALA A 106 47.35 -21.82 22.86
N THR A 107 47.81 -22.96 23.38
CA THR A 107 49.21 -23.41 23.23
C THR A 107 49.25 -24.71 22.44
N VAL A 108 49.90 -24.69 21.28
CA VAL A 108 50.05 -25.87 20.41
C VAL A 108 51.54 -26.15 20.24
N ASN A 109 51.99 -27.37 20.55
CA ASN A 109 53.41 -27.75 20.47
C ASN A 109 54.39 -26.81 21.22
N SER A 110 53.97 -26.24 22.35
CA SER A 110 54.70 -25.23 23.13
C SER A 110 54.81 -23.83 22.50
N GLU A 111 54.14 -23.58 21.38
CA GLU A 111 54.02 -22.26 20.76
C GLU A 111 52.66 -21.61 21.15
N PRO A 112 52.67 -20.34 21.62
CA PRO A 112 51.45 -19.64 22.00
C PRO A 112 50.77 -18.97 20.79
N TYR A 113 49.45 -19.10 20.72
CA TYR A 113 48.60 -18.42 19.76
C TYR A 113 47.56 -17.59 20.50
N SER A 114 47.21 -16.43 19.94
CA SER A 114 46.19 -15.56 20.50
C SER A 114 45.34 -14.95 19.41
N ALA A 115 44.06 -14.80 19.68
CA ALA A 115 43.13 -14.04 18.84
C ALA A 115 42.31 -13.10 19.70
N THR A 116 41.88 -11.99 19.11
CA THR A 116 41.12 -10.95 19.80
C THR A 116 39.84 -10.63 19.06
N ALA A 117 38.78 -10.34 19.81
CA ALA A 117 37.54 -9.79 19.29
C ALA A 117 37.16 -8.52 20.06
N ARG A 118 36.65 -7.50 19.36
CA ARG A 118 36.19 -6.27 19.99
C ARG A 118 34.72 -6.40 20.36
N VAL A 119 34.35 -6.06 21.59
CA VAL A 119 32.95 -6.08 22.04
C VAL A 119 32.55 -4.70 22.53
N GLU A 120 31.55 -4.11 21.90
CA GLU A 120 30.91 -2.89 22.39
C GLU A 120 29.63 -3.24 23.14
N VAL A 121 29.59 -2.95 24.44
CA VAL A 121 28.39 -3.03 25.24
C VAL A 121 27.64 -1.72 25.16
N ILE A 122 26.40 -1.80 24.70
CA ILE A 122 25.54 -0.65 24.44
C ILE A 122 24.37 -0.60 25.43
N ASP A 123 24.00 0.61 25.86
CA ASP A 123 22.83 0.85 26.72
C ASP A 123 21.53 0.89 25.89
N THR A 124 21.27 -0.21 25.18
CA THR A 124 20.12 -0.33 24.28
C THR A 124 18.97 -1.01 25.01
N TYR A 125 17.85 -0.31 25.15
CA TYR A 125 16.63 -0.80 25.76
C TYR A 125 15.44 -0.58 24.82
N VAL A 126 14.36 -1.34 25.02
CA VAL A 126 13.16 -1.22 24.21
C VAL A 126 12.38 0.03 24.61
N THR A 127 12.05 0.89 23.66
CA THR A 127 11.33 2.17 23.84
C THR A 127 9.88 2.08 23.39
N GLY A 128 9.52 1.08 22.58
CA GLY A 128 8.15 0.90 22.09
C GLY A 128 7.92 -0.49 21.49
N LEU A 129 6.65 -0.86 21.34
CA LEU A 129 6.18 -2.07 20.67
C LEU A 129 5.00 -1.71 19.78
N GLN A 130 4.93 -2.30 18.59
CA GLN A 130 3.85 -2.10 17.64
C GLN A 130 3.47 -3.43 16.97
N LEU A 131 2.19 -3.61 16.65
CA LEU A 131 1.69 -4.73 15.84
C LEU A 131 1.43 -4.30 14.40
N THR A 132 1.81 -5.15 13.45
CA THR A 132 1.49 -5.02 12.03
C THR A 132 0.81 -6.31 11.55
N PRO A 133 -0.39 -6.26 10.95
CA PRO A 133 -1.16 -5.05 10.68
C PRO A 133 -1.70 -4.41 11.98
N ALA A 134 -1.99 -3.10 11.93
CA ALA A 134 -2.52 -2.37 13.10
C ALA A 134 -3.98 -2.72 13.42
N SER A 135 -4.70 -3.26 12.43
CA SER A 135 -6.03 -3.87 12.55
C SER A 135 -6.21 -4.90 11.42
N ALA A 136 -7.01 -5.93 11.63
CA ALA A 136 -7.32 -6.90 10.57
C ALA A 136 -8.75 -7.43 10.63
N THR A 137 -9.16 -8.07 9.54
CA THR A 137 -10.40 -8.83 9.43
C THR A 137 -10.07 -10.23 8.93
N VAL A 138 -10.59 -11.28 9.57
CA VAL A 138 -10.31 -12.67 9.20
C VAL A 138 -11.59 -13.51 9.24
N PRO A 139 -11.89 -14.33 8.23
CA PRO A 139 -13.02 -15.25 8.29
C PRO A 139 -12.82 -16.36 9.33
N VAL A 140 -13.92 -16.96 9.80
CA VAL A 140 -13.86 -18.16 10.67
C VAL A 140 -13.01 -19.26 10.03
N GLY A 141 -12.06 -19.78 10.82
CA GLY A 141 -11.14 -20.85 10.51
C GLY A 141 -10.02 -20.50 9.52
N LEU A 142 -9.83 -19.22 9.21
CA LEU A 142 -8.60 -18.71 8.62
C LEU A 142 -7.75 -18.00 9.67
N SER A 143 -6.50 -17.74 9.32
CA SER A 143 -5.54 -17.10 10.21
C SER A 143 -5.00 -15.81 9.61
N GLN A 144 -4.70 -14.84 10.47
CA GLN A 144 -4.00 -13.60 10.17
C GLN A 144 -2.72 -13.55 10.99
N ALA A 145 -1.57 -13.40 10.33
CA ALA A 145 -0.30 -13.18 11.01
C ALA A 145 -0.19 -11.73 11.49
N PHE A 146 0.30 -11.54 12.71
CA PHE A 146 0.72 -10.25 13.25
C PHE A 146 2.21 -10.27 13.57
N VAL A 147 2.91 -9.25 13.11
CA VAL A 147 4.33 -9.00 13.40
C VAL A 147 4.42 -7.99 14.53
N ALA A 148 5.11 -8.35 15.61
CA ALA A 148 5.45 -7.43 16.69
C ALA A 148 6.83 -6.82 16.45
N THR A 149 6.87 -5.51 16.25
CA THR A 149 8.11 -4.76 16.03
C THR A 149 8.44 -3.96 17.28
N ALA A 150 9.61 -4.20 17.86
CA ALA A 150 10.12 -3.42 18.99
C ALA A 150 11.01 -2.29 18.48
N SER A 151 10.79 -1.08 18.99
CA SER A 151 11.69 0.06 18.81
C SER A 151 12.71 0.08 19.95
N PHE A 152 13.98 0.28 19.64
CA PHE A 152 15.07 0.30 20.60
C PHE A 152 15.65 1.72 20.76
N SER A 153 16.28 2.00 21.90
CA SER A 153 16.89 3.31 22.21
C SER A 153 18.09 3.66 21.34
N ASP A 154 18.62 2.70 20.57
CA ASP A 154 19.63 2.92 19.52
C ASP A 154 18.99 3.36 18.18
N GLY A 155 17.67 3.55 18.16
CA GLY A 155 16.90 3.97 17.00
C GLY A 155 16.58 2.85 16.01
N GLN A 156 17.05 1.62 16.26
CA GLN A 156 16.71 0.48 15.43
C GLN A 156 15.32 -0.04 15.80
N SER A 157 14.60 -0.55 14.80
CA SER A 157 13.41 -1.37 15.04
C SER A 157 13.75 -2.80 14.64
N ARG A 158 13.29 -3.76 15.43
CA ARG A 158 13.55 -5.18 15.16
C ARG A 158 12.25 -5.94 15.30
N ASP A 159 12.02 -6.87 14.38
CA ASP A 159 10.98 -7.88 14.55
C ASP A 159 11.32 -8.70 15.80
N VAL A 160 10.40 -8.67 16.76
CA VAL A 160 10.47 -9.42 18.01
C VAL A 160 9.29 -10.38 18.16
N THR A 161 8.55 -10.66 17.07
CA THR A 161 7.40 -11.58 17.04
C THR A 161 7.73 -12.90 17.70
N ASN A 162 8.91 -13.43 17.41
CA ASN A 162 9.39 -14.71 17.93
C ASN A 162 10.18 -14.61 19.25
N ALA A 163 10.35 -13.41 19.82
CA ALA A 163 11.13 -13.23 21.04
C ALA A 163 10.55 -14.04 22.20
N SER A 164 11.40 -14.72 22.97
CA SER A 164 10.98 -15.55 24.11
C SER A 164 10.34 -14.76 25.24
N ALA A 165 10.68 -13.47 25.36
CA ALA A 165 10.11 -12.55 26.34
C ALA A 165 8.74 -11.97 25.96
N LEU A 166 8.28 -12.18 24.71
CA LEU A 166 7.01 -11.69 24.20
C LEU A 166 5.94 -12.79 24.34
N SER A 167 4.77 -12.41 24.87
CA SER A 167 3.59 -13.26 24.97
C SER A 167 2.39 -12.60 24.30
N TRP A 168 1.66 -13.36 23.51
CA TRP A 168 0.48 -12.93 22.76
C TRP A 168 -0.81 -13.34 23.47
N TYR A 169 -1.81 -12.48 23.42
CA TYR A 169 -3.10 -12.66 24.07
C TYR A 169 -4.23 -12.23 23.14
N SER A 170 -5.36 -12.90 23.25
CA SER A 170 -6.63 -12.48 22.66
C SER A 170 -7.55 -11.97 23.76
N SER A 171 -8.26 -10.86 23.53
CA SER A 171 -9.27 -10.38 24.46
C SER A 171 -10.47 -11.32 24.58
N ASP A 172 -10.67 -12.21 23.59
CA ASP A 172 -11.70 -13.25 23.59
C ASP A 172 -11.26 -14.48 22.78
N ASP A 173 -10.68 -15.48 23.47
CA ASP A 173 -10.24 -16.75 22.89
C ASP A 173 -11.37 -17.60 22.29
N SER A 174 -12.65 -17.26 22.54
CA SER A 174 -13.78 -17.94 21.91
C SER A 174 -14.07 -17.41 20.51
N LEU A 175 -13.63 -16.19 20.20
CA LEU A 175 -13.76 -15.56 18.89
C LEU A 175 -12.52 -15.79 18.03
N ALA A 176 -11.32 -15.63 18.58
CA ALA A 176 -10.07 -15.95 17.90
C ALA A 176 -8.95 -16.28 18.89
N GLN A 177 -8.08 -17.22 18.52
CA GLN A 177 -6.88 -17.58 19.30
C GLN A 177 -5.62 -17.09 18.61
N VAL A 178 -4.66 -16.57 19.38
CA VAL A 178 -3.33 -16.18 18.88
C VAL A 178 -2.26 -17.11 19.43
N SER A 179 -1.41 -17.63 18.54
CA SER A 179 -0.39 -18.60 18.93
C SER A 179 0.80 -17.96 19.65
N ASN A 180 1.33 -18.69 20.63
CA ASN A 180 2.59 -18.42 21.33
C ASN A 180 3.67 -19.48 21.01
N GLU A 181 3.37 -20.45 20.15
CA GLU A 181 4.25 -21.57 19.83
C GLU A 181 5.36 -21.16 18.86
N GLU A 182 6.54 -21.76 19.00
CA GLU A 182 7.68 -21.53 18.10
C GLU A 182 7.28 -21.83 16.65
N GLY A 183 7.60 -20.91 15.73
CA GLY A 183 7.22 -21.00 14.32
C GLY A 183 5.81 -20.50 13.98
N SER A 184 4.95 -20.21 14.96
CA SER A 184 3.61 -19.63 14.73
C SER A 184 3.24 -18.48 15.66
N LYS A 185 4.19 -17.94 16.44
CA LYS A 185 3.95 -16.80 17.32
C LYS A 185 3.32 -15.62 16.58
N GLY A 186 2.26 -15.05 17.14
CA GLY A 186 1.53 -13.93 16.53
C GLY A 186 0.56 -14.32 15.42
N LEU A 187 0.42 -15.61 15.09
CA LEU A 187 -0.60 -16.08 14.16
C LEU A 187 -1.96 -16.19 14.86
N ALA A 188 -2.92 -15.38 14.45
CA ALA A 188 -4.26 -15.32 15.03
C ALA A 188 -5.29 -16.03 14.15
N THR A 189 -6.01 -17.02 14.69
CA THR A 189 -6.97 -17.86 13.96
C THR A 189 -8.39 -17.55 14.42
N GLY A 190 -9.27 -17.18 13.48
CA GLY A 190 -10.69 -16.93 13.76
C GLY A 190 -11.43 -18.24 14.09
N LEU A 191 -12.27 -18.23 15.12
CA LEU A 191 -13.04 -19.37 15.60
C LEU A 191 -14.56 -19.12 15.55
N ALA A 192 -14.99 -17.89 15.82
CA ALA A 192 -16.38 -17.49 15.77
C ALA A 192 -16.51 -15.99 15.43
N VAL A 193 -17.61 -15.62 14.77
CA VAL A 193 -17.88 -14.26 14.32
C VAL A 193 -17.91 -13.27 15.48
N GLY A 194 -17.19 -12.16 15.36
CA GLY A 194 -17.18 -11.09 16.34
C GLY A 194 -15.91 -10.25 16.31
N ALA A 195 -15.94 -9.08 16.95
CA ALA A 195 -14.79 -8.20 17.07
C ALA A 195 -14.08 -8.39 18.42
N LEU A 196 -12.75 -8.43 18.39
CA LEU A 196 -11.87 -8.57 19.54
C LEU A 196 -10.61 -7.70 19.40
N THR A 197 -9.75 -7.70 20.41
CA THR A 197 -8.43 -7.07 20.38
C THR A 197 -7.36 -8.12 20.66
N LEU A 198 -6.31 -8.15 19.85
CA LEU A 198 -5.10 -8.91 20.13
C LEU A 198 -4.10 -8.02 20.85
N GLU A 199 -3.35 -8.60 21.78
CA GLU A 199 -2.32 -7.91 22.55
C GLU A 199 -1.02 -8.71 22.51
N ALA A 200 0.11 -8.03 22.30
CA ALA A 200 1.44 -8.59 22.55
C ALA A 200 2.05 -7.87 23.75
N VAL A 201 2.48 -8.64 24.74
CA VAL A 201 2.98 -8.14 26.02
C VAL A 201 4.35 -8.74 26.31
N ALA A 202 5.31 -7.88 26.65
CA ALA A 202 6.62 -8.26 27.15
C ALA A 202 6.89 -7.57 28.48
N THR A 203 7.78 -8.12 29.29
CA THR A 203 8.34 -7.43 30.45
C THR A 203 9.82 -7.19 30.18
N VAL A 204 10.22 -5.91 30.08
CA VAL A 204 11.61 -5.51 29.85
C VAL A 204 12.07 -4.69 31.05
N ASN A 205 13.13 -5.13 31.72
CA ASN A 205 13.68 -4.47 32.91
C ASN A 205 12.67 -4.23 34.06
N GLY A 206 11.64 -5.09 34.15
CA GLY A 206 10.60 -5.00 35.19
C GLY A 206 9.43 -4.07 34.84
N GLU A 207 9.45 -3.39 33.70
CA GLU A 207 8.35 -2.58 33.18
C GLU A 207 7.57 -3.33 32.09
N PRO A 208 6.22 -3.24 32.07
CA PRO A 208 5.40 -3.85 31.03
C PRO A 208 5.49 -3.04 29.74
N LEU A 209 5.73 -3.75 28.64
CA LEU A 209 5.68 -3.23 27.29
C LEU A 209 4.54 -3.94 26.55
N GLN A 210 3.64 -3.18 25.92
CA GLN A 210 2.45 -3.75 25.29
C GLN A 210 2.12 -3.06 23.96
N ALA A 211 1.55 -3.82 23.05
CA ALA A 211 0.96 -3.34 21.80
C ALA A 211 -0.35 -4.09 21.55
N SER A 212 -1.33 -3.41 20.93
CA SER A 212 -2.66 -3.98 20.68
C SER A 212 -3.13 -3.70 19.25
N ALA A 213 -3.88 -4.63 18.67
CA ALA A 213 -4.49 -4.49 17.35
C ALA A 213 -5.93 -5.04 17.35
N PRO A 214 -6.93 -4.28 16.85
CA PRO A 214 -8.28 -4.81 16.66
C PRO A 214 -8.31 -5.92 15.59
N LEU A 215 -9.06 -6.98 15.85
CA LEU A 215 -9.32 -8.07 14.92
C LEU A 215 -10.83 -8.31 14.82
N GLU A 216 -11.39 -8.30 13.61
CA GLU A 216 -12.77 -8.70 13.34
C GLU A 216 -12.82 -10.08 12.70
N VAL A 217 -13.57 -11.01 13.30
CA VAL A 217 -13.83 -12.33 12.74
C VAL A 217 -15.16 -12.33 12.00
N THR A 218 -15.16 -12.69 10.71
CA THR A 218 -16.37 -12.68 9.86
C THR A 218 -16.87 -14.08 9.52
N ASP A 219 -18.10 -14.19 9.03
CA ASP A 219 -18.70 -15.44 8.52
C ASP A 219 -18.45 -15.67 7.01
N ALA A 220 -17.53 -14.92 6.41
CA ALA A 220 -17.21 -15.06 5.00
C ALA A 220 -16.72 -16.48 4.66
N LEU A 221 -17.21 -17.03 3.56
CA LEU A 221 -16.84 -18.36 3.09
C LEU A 221 -15.73 -18.26 2.03
N ILE A 222 -14.84 -19.24 2.01
CA ILE A 222 -13.88 -19.40 0.91
C ILE A 222 -14.64 -19.87 -0.33
N THR A 223 -14.57 -19.09 -1.41
CA THR A 223 -15.24 -19.37 -2.69
C THR A 223 -14.30 -19.90 -3.76
N GLY A 224 -12.98 -19.74 -3.58
CA GLY A 224 -11.97 -20.21 -4.50
C GLY A 224 -10.55 -20.11 -3.95
N LEU A 225 -9.62 -20.74 -4.65
CA LEU A 225 -8.19 -20.67 -4.40
C LEU A 225 -7.51 -20.27 -5.71
N ASP A 226 -6.56 -19.33 -5.64
CA ASP A 226 -5.75 -18.92 -6.77
C ASP A 226 -4.26 -19.02 -6.43
N ILE A 227 -3.42 -19.29 -7.43
CA ILE A 227 -1.97 -19.29 -7.30
C ILE A 227 -1.45 -18.08 -8.06
N HIS A 228 -0.69 -17.23 -7.38
CA HIS A 228 0.09 -16.21 -8.05
C HIS A 228 1.55 -16.67 -8.17
N ALA A 229 1.98 -16.93 -9.41
CA ALA A 229 3.39 -17.07 -9.73
C ALA A 229 3.97 -15.67 -10.00
N PRO A 230 5.00 -15.23 -9.28
CA PRO A 230 5.55 -13.90 -9.50
C PRO A 230 6.19 -13.78 -10.89
N GLN A 231 6.66 -14.88 -11.53
CA GLN A 231 7.32 -14.86 -12.85
C GLN A 231 7.22 -16.23 -13.58
N ASP A 232 6.75 -16.22 -14.84
CA ASP A 232 6.71 -17.37 -15.78
C ASP A 232 7.16 -16.92 -17.19
N PRO A 233 8.28 -17.43 -17.76
CA PRO A 233 9.06 -18.60 -17.33
C PRO A 233 10.15 -18.33 -16.29
N LEU A 234 10.42 -19.32 -15.43
CA LEU A 234 11.53 -19.33 -14.47
C LEU A 234 12.80 -19.92 -15.12
N PRO A 235 13.98 -19.29 -15.05
CA PRO A 235 15.21 -19.88 -15.56
C PRO A 235 15.67 -21.12 -14.78
N VAL A 236 16.33 -22.07 -15.43
CA VAL A 236 16.97 -23.21 -14.73
C VAL A 236 17.96 -22.70 -13.67
N GLY A 237 17.92 -23.33 -12.49
CA GLY A 237 18.76 -23.02 -11.33
C GLY A 237 18.24 -21.87 -10.47
N MET A 238 17.20 -21.15 -10.89
CA MET A 238 16.57 -20.10 -10.11
C MET A 238 15.42 -20.64 -9.26
N SER A 239 15.08 -19.91 -8.20
CA SER A 239 13.90 -20.19 -7.37
C SER A 239 12.97 -18.97 -7.31
N ALA A 240 11.68 -19.21 -7.13
CA ALA A 240 10.65 -18.19 -6.95
C ALA A 240 9.63 -18.66 -5.89
N GLN A 241 9.12 -17.73 -5.09
CA GLN A 241 8.06 -18.01 -4.12
C GLN A 241 6.71 -17.95 -4.83
N LEU A 242 5.93 -19.02 -4.81
CA LEU A 242 4.52 -18.97 -5.22
C LEU A 242 3.67 -18.63 -4.00
N SER A 243 2.61 -17.86 -4.23
CA SER A 243 1.65 -17.51 -3.17
C SER A 243 0.28 -18.04 -3.52
N ALA A 244 -0.43 -18.60 -2.54
CA ALA A 244 -1.80 -19.06 -2.67
C ALA A 244 -2.76 -18.08 -1.99
N PHE A 245 -3.80 -17.67 -2.69
CA PHE A 245 -4.79 -16.70 -2.20
C PHE A 245 -6.19 -17.30 -2.18
N ALA A 246 -6.86 -17.25 -1.02
CA ALA A 246 -8.25 -17.65 -0.86
C ALA A 246 -9.18 -16.48 -1.20
N SER A 247 -10.09 -16.69 -2.15
CA SER A 247 -11.16 -15.75 -2.48
C SER A 247 -12.34 -15.90 -1.52
N LEU A 248 -13.00 -14.80 -1.16
CA LEU A 248 -14.03 -14.76 -0.13
C LEU A 248 -15.42 -14.40 -0.69
N SER A 249 -16.48 -14.91 -0.06
CA SER A 249 -17.87 -14.75 -0.51
C SER A 249 -18.46 -13.36 -0.33
N ASP A 250 -17.85 -12.56 0.55
CA ASP A 250 -18.25 -11.18 0.86
C ASP A 250 -17.60 -10.16 -0.08
N GLY A 251 -16.75 -10.60 -1.03
CA GLY A 251 -16.05 -9.74 -1.96
C GLY A 251 -14.87 -8.97 -1.35
N SER A 252 -14.47 -9.29 -0.12
CA SER A 252 -13.26 -8.74 0.48
C SER A 252 -11.99 -9.20 -0.25
N ALA A 253 -10.86 -8.53 0.03
CA ALA A 253 -9.59 -8.85 -0.59
C ALA A 253 -9.21 -10.32 -0.33
N PRO A 254 -8.61 -11.04 -1.31
CA PRO A 254 -8.15 -12.40 -1.10
C PRO A 254 -7.16 -12.49 0.05
N ILE A 255 -7.26 -13.55 0.85
CA ILE A 255 -6.36 -13.79 1.99
C ILE A 255 -5.24 -14.72 1.56
N ASP A 256 -4.01 -14.36 1.90
CA ASP A 256 -2.84 -15.22 1.71
C ASP A 256 -2.95 -16.47 2.61
N VAL A 257 -2.95 -17.64 2.00
CA VAL A 257 -3.03 -18.95 2.64
C VAL A 257 -1.85 -19.84 2.26
N THR A 258 -0.75 -19.26 1.75
CA THR A 258 0.43 -19.97 1.23
C THR A 258 0.97 -21.04 2.20
N GLU A 259 1.01 -20.70 3.50
CA GLU A 259 1.54 -21.53 4.59
C GLU A 259 0.44 -22.24 5.41
N HIS A 260 -0.81 -22.25 4.93
CA HIS A 260 -1.92 -22.83 5.69
C HIS A 260 -1.75 -24.36 5.81
N GLU A 261 -1.74 -24.90 7.04
CA GLU A 261 -1.41 -26.31 7.34
C GLU A 261 -2.26 -27.36 6.60
N ALA A 262 -3.49 -26.99 6.25
CA ALA A 262 -4.41 -27.87 5.52
C ALA A 262 -4.16 -27.93 4.00
N LEU A 263 -3.23 -27.12 3.47
CA LEU A 263 -2.86 -27.09 2.06
C LEU A 263 -1.57 -27.90 1.82
N SER A 264 -1.47 -28.45 0.61
CA SER A 264 -0.31 -29.21 0.17
C SER A 264 0.10 -28.79 -1.24
N TRP A 265 1.37 -28.49 -1.41
CA TRP A 265 1.97 -28.12 -2.68
C TRP A 265 2.53 -29.34 -3.40
N SER A 266 2.42 -29.37 -4.72
CA SER A 266 2.97 -30.45 -5.54
C SER A 266 3.32 -29.96 -6.95
N SER A 267 4.28 -30.64 -7.57
CA SER A 267 4.68 -30.41 -8.96
C SER A 267 4.37 -31.66 -9.78
N SER A 268 3.81 -31.47 -10.98
CA SER A 268 3.53 -32.56 -11.91
C SER A 268 4.79 -33.24 -12.45
N ASP A 269 5.91 -32.51 -12.48
CA ASP A 269 7.23 -33.01 -12.85
C ASP A 269 8.31 -32.38 -11.93
N PRO A 270 8.60 -33.00 -10.77
CA PRO A 270 9.62 -32.53 -9.85
C PRO A 270 11.04 -32.51 -10.41
N ALA A 271 11.31 -33.18 -11.53
CA ALA A 271 12.63 -33.13 -12.19
C ALA A 271 12.79 -31.89 -13.09
N VAL A 272 11.67 -31.28 -13.50
CA VAL A 272 11.64 -30.00 -14.22
C VAL A 272 11.57 -28.83 -13.24
N ALA A 273 10.64 -28.90 -12.28
CA ALA A 273 10.50 -27.89 -11.23
C ALA A 273 10.12 -28.56 -9.90
N SER A 274 10.98 -28.46 -8.88
CA SER A 274 10.67 -28.92 -7.53
C SER A 274 9.98 -27.80 -6.75
N ILE A 275 9.04 -28.14 -5.85
CA ILE A 275 8.38 -27.17 -4.98
C ILE A 275 8.44 -27.66 -3.52
N SER A 276 8.69 -26.74 -2.58
CA SER A 276 8.65 -27.02 -1.14
C SER A 276 7.22 -27.01 -0.60
N ASP A 277 7.04 -27.47 0.64
CA ASP A 277 5.77 -27.39 1.37
C ASP A 277 5.35 -25.94 1.68
N SER A 278 6.28 -25.00 1.57
CA SER A 278 6.08 -23.55 1.74
C SER A 278 5.89 -22.81 0.41
N GLY A 279 5.70 -23.50 -0.72
CA GLY A 279 5.47 -22.87 -2.03
C GLY A 279 6.72 -22.32 -2.74
N LEU A 280 7.94 -22.57 -2.24
CA LEU A 280 9.18 -22.17 -2.93
C LEU A 280 9.46 -23.13 -4.08
N VAL A 281 9.33 -22.66 -5.32
CA VAL A 281 9.63 -23.44 -6.53
C VAL A 281 11.07 -23.22 -6.99
N THR A 282 11.76 -24.27 -7.40
CA THR A 282 13.11 -24.23 -8.01
C THR A 282 13.08 -24.87 -9.39
N GLY A 283 13.54 -24.15 -10.41
CA GLY A 283 13.69 -24.68 -11.76
C GLY A 283 14.90 -25.61 -11.85
N LEU A 284 14.72 -26.87 -12.23
CA LEU A 284 15.78 -27.89 -12.27
C LEU A 284 16.15 -28.31 -13.70
N ALA A 285 15.20 -28.30 -14.63
CA ALA A 285 15.45 -28.61 -16.03
C ALA A 285 14.50 -27.85 -16.95
N GLN A 286 14.95 -27.53 -18.17
CA GLN A 286 14.10 -26.87 -19.17
C GLN A 286 12.86 -27.73 -19.47
N GLY A 287 11.68 -27.11 -19.44
CA GLY A 287 10.42 -27.81 -19.65
C GLY A 287 9.22 -27.02 -19.16
N GLY A 288 8.09 -27.69 -18.99
CA GLY A 288 6.94 -27.14 -18.28
C GLY A 288 6.52 -28.10 -17.18
N SER A 289 6.14 -27.57 -16.02
CA SER A 289 5.50 -28.34 -14.96
C SER A 289 4.26 -27.60 -14.49
N THR A 290 3.17 -28.32 -14.25
CA THR A 290 2.02 -27.81 -13.51
C THR A 290 2.30 -27.87 -12.02
N ILE A 291 2.28 -26.72 -11.36
CA ILE A 291 2.27 -26.64 -9.91
C ILE A 291 0.82 -26.69 -9.44
N ARG A 292 0.55 -27.44 -8.38
CA ARG A 292 -0.77 -27.57 -7.78
C ARG A 292 -0.69 -27.34 -6.28
N VAL A 293 -1.61 -26.53 -5.76
CA VAL A 293 -1.91 -26.47 -4.33
C VAL A 293 -3.32 -27.00 -4.10
N SER A 294 -3.47 -27.90 -3.14
CA SER A 294 -4.77 -28.49 -2.83
C SER A 294 -4.90 -28.84 -1.35
N GLY A 295 -6.12 -28.82 -0.84
CA GLY A 295 -6.40 -29.08 0.57
C GLY A 295 -7.87 -28.95 0.94
N THR A 296 -8.16 -28.91 2.24
CA THR A 296 -9.51 -28.67 2.74
C THR A 296 -9.47 -27.74 3.93
N ILE A 297 -9.98 -26.53 3.77
CA ILE A 297 -10.08 -25.52 4.84
C ILE A 297 -11.56 -25.42 5.23
N ASN A 298 -11.87 -25.61 6.52
CA ASN A 298 -13.24 -25.55 7.06
C ASN A 298 -14.27 -26.42 6.32
N GLY A 299 -13.85 -27.59 5.83
CA GLY A 299 -14.72 -28.51 5.08
C GLY A 299 -14.96 -28.12 3.63
N VAL A 300 -14.38 -27.02 3.14
CA VAL A 300 -14.38 -26.62 1.73
C VAL A 300 -13.15 -27.22 1.05
N PRO A 301 -13.32 -28.14 0.08
CA PRO A 301 -12.21 -28.64 -0.70
C PRO A 301 -11.71 -27.55 -1.65
N LEU A 302 -10.40 -27.28 -1.61
CA LEU A 302 -9.75 -26.26 -2.41
C LEU A 302 -8.71 -26.89 -3.33
N ASP A 303 -8.63 -26.35 -4.55
CA ASP A 303 -7.71 -26.80 -5.57
C ASP A 303 -7.38 -25.64 -6.51
N ALA A 304 -6.09 -25.43 -6.77
CA ALA A 304 -5.62 -24.50 -7.77
C ALA A 304 -4.40 -25.09 -8.48
N THR A 305 -4.23 -24.74 -9.75
CA THR A 305 -3.10 -25.19 -10.57
C THR A 305 -2.55 -24.03 -11.39
N GLU A 306 -1.23 -23.95 -11.49
CA GLU A 306 -0.52 -22.97 -12.28
C GLU A 306 0.48 -23.64 -13.23
N GLN A 307 0.55 -23.20 -14.48
CA GLN A 307 1.53 -23.72 -15.44
C GLN A 307 2.83 -22.94 -15.29
N LEU A 308 3.90 -23.62 -14.89
CA LEU A 308 5.23 -23.02 -14.80
C LEU A 308 6.12 -23.53 -15.95
N ARG A 309 6.64 -22.61 -16.77
CA ARG A 309 7.65 -22.94 -17.77
C ARG A 309 9.04 -22.67 -17.21
N ILE A 310 9.93 -23.66 -17.33
CA ILE A 310 11.34 -23.52 -17.02
C ILE A 310 12.12 -23.28 -18.31
N SER A 311 12.77 -22.12 -18.43
CA SER A 311 13.56 -21.76 -19.61
C SER A 311 15.02 -22.20 -19.48
N SER A 312 15.68 -22.53 -20.59
CA SER A 312 17.14 -22.78 -20.63
C SER A 312 17.98 -21.50 -20.66
N ALA A 313 17.38 -20.35 -20.31
CA ALA A 313 18.08 -19.09 -20.32
C ALA A 313 19.08 -19.06 -19.14
N PHE A 314 20.30 -18.63 -19.39
CA PHE A 314 21.34 -18.52 -18.36
C PHE A 314 21.80 -17.07 -18.22
N VAL A 315 22.38 -16.74 -17.05
CA VAL A 315 22.88 -15.39 -16.76
C VAL A 315 24.08 -15.09 -17.66
N THR A 316 23.95 -14.08 -18.52
CA THR A 316 25.03 -13.60 -19.40
C THR A 316 25.87 -12.51 -18.78
N ARG A 317 25.26 -11.64 -17.96
CA ARG A 317 25.95 -10.62 -17.17
C ARG A 317 25.13 -10.20 -15.96
N LEU A 318 25.82 -9.66 -14.96
CA LEU A 318 25.22 -8.94 -13.86
C LEU A 318 25.47 -7.44 -14.05
N GLU A 319 24.57 -6.60 -13.58
CA GLU A 319 24.69 -5.14 -13.61
C GLU A 319 24.32 -4.58 -12.24
N LEU A 320 25.09 -3.62 -11.74
CA LEU A 320 24.80 -2.91 -10.50
C LEU A 320 24.24 -1.53 -10.79
N GLN A 321 23.20 -1.13 -10.07
CA GLN A 321 22.71 0.24 -10.06
C GLN A 321 22.71 0.79 -8.63
N PRO A 322 23.30 1.97 -8.36
CA PRO A 322 24.03 2.80 -9.33
C PRO A 322 25.32 2.14 -9.82
N THR A 323 25.89 2.58 -10.95
CA THR A 323 27.15 2.01 -11.48
C THR A 323 28.39 2.53 -10.73
N GLU A 324 28.23 3.61 -9.98
CA GLU A 324 29.17 4.16 -9.00
C GLU A 324 28.38 4.87 -7.90
N GLY A 325 28.93 4.90 -6.69
CA GLY A 325 28.27 5.48 -5.52
C GLY A 325 29.12 6.52 -4.81
N THR A 326 28.48 7.53 -4.22
CA THR A 326 29.11 8.38 -3.22
C THR A 326 28.26 8.37 -1.96
N VAL A 327 28.85 8.05 -0.82
CA VAL A 327 28.15 7.97 0.47
C VAL A 327 28.98 8.66 1.56
N PRO A 328 28.44 9.63 2.30
CA PRO A 328 29.16 10.21 3.43
C PRO A 328 29.38 9.20 4.56
N VAL A 329 30.40 9.41 5.40
CA VAL A 329 30.62 8.60 6.61
C VAL A 329 29.35 8.60 7.48
N GLY A 330 28.92 7.41 7.88
CA GLY A 330 27.74 7.18 8.72
C GLY A 330 26.41 7.15 7.98
N LEU A 331 26.38 7.43 6.67
CA LEU A 331 25.19 7.31 5.84
C LEU A 331 25.22 6.03 5.00
N GLN A 332 24.10 5.76 4.35
CA GLN A 332 23.91 4.56 3.54
C GLN A 332 23.68 4.88 2.06
N LEU A 333 23.87 3.89 1.20
CA LEU A 333 23.56 3.92 -0.22
C LEU A 333 23.14 2.51 -0.64
N ALA A 334 21.96 2.35 -1.24
CA ALA A 334 21.52 1.06 -1.74
C ALA A 334 22.08 0.81 -3.15
N PHE A 335 22.53 -0.42 -3.39
CA PHE A 335 22.76 -0.96 -4.71
C PHE A 335 21.73 -2.04 -5.02
N THR A 336 21.21 -2.05 -6.23
CA THR A 336 20.46 -3.17 -6.78
C THR A 336 21.31 -3.94 -7.78
N ALA A 337 21.09 -5.26 -7.86
CA ALA A 337 21.76 -6.14 -8.80
C ALA A 337 20.74 -6.69 -9.81
N THR A 338 20.95 -6.42 -11.10
CA THR A 338 20.12 -6.96 -12.19
C THR A 338 20.90 -8.00 -12.99
N ALA A 339 20.40 -9.24 -13.06
CA ALA A 339 20.93 -10.29 -13.93
C ALA A 339 20.30 -10.19 -15.32
N HIS A 340 21.12 -10.18 -16.37
CA HIS A 340 20.67 -10.20 -17.76
C HIS A 340 20.90 -11.58 -18.37
N LEU A 341 19.88 -12.15 -19.01
CA LEU A 341 19.91 -13.52 -19.51
C LEU A 341 20.17 -13.61 -21.02
N SER A 342 20.51 -14.82 -21.47
CA SER A 342 20.82 -15.13 -22.87
C SER A 342 19.65 -14.99 -23.83
N ASP A 343 18.42 -14.97 -23.34
CA ASP A 343 17.20 -14.76 -24.13
C ASP A 343 16.80 -13.27 -24.24
N GLY A 344 17.61 -12.36 -23.65
CA GLY A 344 17.39 -10.93 -23.67
C GLY A 344 16.54 -10.39 -22.52
N THR A 345 16.06 -11.24 -21.62
CA THR A 345 15.34 -10.82 -20.40
C THR A 345 16.31 -10.38 -19.29
N SER A 346 15.79 -9.70 -18.27
CA SER A 346 16.57 -9.25 -17.11
C SER A 346 15.76 -9.38 -15.81
N PHE A 347 16.43 -9.71 -14.71
CA PHE A 347 15.82 -9.97 -13.40
C PHE A 347 16.51 -9.16 -12.31
N ASP A 348 15.75 -8.56 -11.40
CA ASP A 348 16.29 -8.09 -10.13
C ASP A 348 16.64 -9.31 -9.28
N VAL A 349 17.90 -9.39 -8.87
CA VAL A 349 18.46 -10.48 -8.06
C VAL A 349 19.11 -9.94 -6.79
N THR A 350 18.82 -8.70 -6.41
CA THR A 350 19.39 -8.01 -5.23
C THR A 350 19.26 -8.87 -3.97
N ASP A 351 18.06 -9.40 -3.73
CA ASP A 351 17.74 -10.21 -2.55
C ASP A 351 17.92 -11.72 -2.75
N ASN A 352 18.23 -12.18 -3.97
CA ASN A 352 18.31 -13.59 -4.31
C ASN A 352 19.35 -14.33 -3.42
N PRO A 353 19.03 -15.50 -2.84
CA PRO A 353 19.95 -16.23 -1.96
C PRO A 353 21.25 -16.69 -2.63
N LEU A 354 21.26 -16.83 -3.96
CA LEU A 354 22.45 -17.18 -4.73
C LEU A 354 23.39 -15.99 -4.96
N VAL A 355 22.95 -14.76 -4.69
CA VAL A 355 23.75 -13.55 -4.83
C VAL A 355 24.37 -13.17 -3.48
N GLN A 356 25.70 -13.05 -3.49
CA GLN A 356 26.53 -12.64 -2.36
C GLN A 356 27.17 -11.29 -2.66
N TRP A 357 27.01 -10.36 -1.72
CA TRP A 357 27.56 -9.02 -1.75
C TRP A 357 28.88 -8.96 -0.97
N HIS A 358 29.87 -8.25 -1.51
CA HIS A 358 31.19 -8.11 -0.92
C HIS A 358 31.72 -6.69 -1.11
N SER A 359 32.40 -6.16 -0.09
CA SER A 359 33.17 -4.92 -0.19
C SER A 359 34.66 -5.23 -0.19
N SER A 360 35.40 -4.64 -1.13
CA SER A 360 36.85 -4.78 -1.21
C SER A 360 37.59 -4.18 0.00
N GLN A 361 36.96 -3.24 0.69
CA GLN A 361 37.50 -2.51 1.85
C GLN A 361 36.38 -2.24 2.87
N PRO A 362 35.99 -3.24 3.69
CA PRO A 362 34.92 -3.12 4.69
C PRO A 362 35.15 -1.99 5.71
N GLU A 363 36.41 -1.65 6.00
CA GLU A 363 36.80 -0.54 6.88
C GLU A 363 36.49 0.85 6.28
N ILE A 364 36.33 0.93 4.96
CA ILE A 364 35.92 2.13 4.23
C ILE A 364 34.40 2.11 4.03
N ALA A 365 33.86 1.02 3.47
CA ALA A 365 32.42 0.84 3.29
C ALA A 365 32.04 -0.64 3.48
N THR A 366 30.99 -0.89 4.26
CA THR A 366 30.42 -2.25 4.42
C THR A 366 29.20 -2.41 3.51
N VAL A 367 28.89 -3.64 3.09
CA VAL A 367 27.66 -3.97 2.34
C VAL A 367 26.96 -5.15 3.01
N SER A 368 25.64 -5.07 3.14
CA SER A 368 24.85 -6.10 3.83
C SER A 368 24.52 -7.29 2.91
N ASN A 369 24.47 -8.48 3.53
CA ASN A 369 23.92 -9.72 2.96
C ASN A 369 22.67 -10.22 3.69
N LEU A 370 22.19 -9.46 4.69
CA LEU A 370 21.03 -9.83 5.49
C LEU A 370 19.76 -9.64 4.66
N GLU A 371 18.81 -10.56 4.81
CA GLU A 371 17.49 -10.47 4.19
C GLU A 371 16.85 -9.11 4.48
N GLY A 372 16.23 -8.51 3.46
CA GLY A 372 15.64 -7.18 3.52
C GLY A 372 16.65 -6.01 3.49
N SER A 373 17.96 -6.27 3.43
CA SER A 373 18.97 -5.21 3.32
C SER A 373 20.14 -5.58 2.40
N LYS A 374 20.02 -6.62 1.58
CA LYS A 374 21.08 -7.01 0.64
C LYS A 374 21.43 -5.86 -0.29
N GLY A 375 22.72 -5.64 -0.52
CA GLY A 375 23.19 -4.53 -1.36
C GLY A 375 23.15 -3.14 -0.68
N LEU A 376 22.69 -3.04 0.57
CA LEU A 376 22.76 -1.78 1.33
C LEU A 376 24.18 -1.52 1.82
N VAL A 377 24.79 -0.43 1.33
CA VAL A 377 26.16 -0.02 1.63
C VAL A 377 26.16 1.04 2.73
N THR A 378 26.99 0.87 3.77
CA THR A 378 27.20 1.87 4.83
C THR A 378 28.62 2.42 4.78
N GLY A 379 28.78 3.74 4.68
CA GLY A 379 30.07 4.41 4.70
C GLY A 379 30.67 4.44 6.12
N GLN A 380 31.90 3.95 6.28
CA GLN A 380 32.59 3.83 7.57
C GLN A 380 33.70 4.88 7.72
N THR A 381 34.63 4.92 6.76
CA THR A 381 35.79 5.83 6.79
C THR A 381 35.98 6.44 5.41
N ALA A 382 36.42 7.70 5.34
CA ALA A 382 36.64 8.36 4.05
C ALA A 382 37.68 7.62 3.19
N GLY A 383 37.34 7.39 1.92
CA GLY A 383 38.18 6.67 0.96
C GLY A 383 37.35 6.04 -0.16
N VAL A 384 37.87 5.01 -0.83
CA VAL A 384 37.18 4.36 -1.96
C VAL A 384 37.19 2.85 -1.76
N ALA A 385 36.01 2.24 -1.77
CA ALA A 385 35.83 0.79 -1.78
C ALA A 385 35.20 0.36 -3.11
N THR A 386 35.27 -0.92 -3.46
CA THR A 386 34.52 -1.52 -4.56
C THR A 386 33.51 -2.51 -4.00
N ILE A 387 32.24 -2.30 -4.32
CA ILE A 387 31.15 -3.20 -3.96
C ILE A 387 30.94 -4.18 -5.10
N THR A 388 30.87 -5.46 -4.79
CA THR A 388 30.73 -6.55 -5.75
C THR A 388 29.53 -7.40 -5.37
N ALA A 389 28.61 -7.61 -6.30
CA ALA A 389 27.62 -8.69 -6.23
C ALA A 389 28.11 -9.85 -7.09
N SER A 390 28.02 -11.07 -6.58
CA SER A 390 28.47 -12.27 -7.28
C SER A 390 27.62 -13.48 -6.95
N GLY A 391 27.54 -14.42 -7.86
CA GLY A 391 26.81 -15.68 -7.67
C GLY A 391 27.32 -16.75 -8.62
N THR A 392 26.79 -17.96 -8.48
CA THR A 392 27.11 -19.10 -9.36
C THR A 392 25.84 -19.87 -9.67
N VAL A 393 25.57 -20.12 -10.95
CA VAL A 393 24.43 -20.92 -11.44
C VAL A 393 25.00 -22.01 -12.33
N GLU A 394 24.65 -23.27 -12.08
CA GLU A 394 25.18 -24.45 -12.80
C GLU A 394 26.72 -24.49 -12.89
N GLY A 395 27.42 -23.98 -11.87
CA GLY A 395 28.89 -23.91 -11.84
C GLY A 395 29.50 -22.77 -12.67
N MET A 396 28.68 -21.94 -13.33
CA MET A 396 29.12 -20.75 -14.05
C MET A 396 29.05 -19.51 -13.13
N PRO A 397 30.19 -18.89 -12.78
CA PRO A 397 30.19 -17.70 -11.94
C PRO A 397 29.78 -16.45 -12.73
N PHE A 398 29.06 -15.55 -12.07
CA PHE A 398 28.76 -14.21 -12.57
C PHE A 398 29.03 -13.18 -11.48
N SER A 399 29.45 -11.99 -11.87
CA SER A 399 29.74 -10.90 -10.93
C SER A 399 29.60 -9.54 -11.60
N ALA A 400 29.26 -8.52 -10.81
CA ALA A 400 29.34 -7.12 -11.18
C ALA A 400 29.91 -6.32 -10.00
N SER A 401 30.66 -5.28 -10.32
CA SER A 401 31.32 -4.44 -9.32
C SER A 401 31.10 -2.97 -9.63
N ALA A 402 30.95 -2.15 -8.60
CA ALA A 402 30.80 -0.70 -8.68
C ALA A 402 31.67 -0.02 -7.61
N PRO A 403 32.38 1.06 -7.93
CA PRO A 403 33.14 1.82 -6.94
C PRO A 403 32.19 2.63 -6.05
N VAL A 404 32.51 2.70 -4.77
CA VAL A 404 31.87 3.56 -3.78
C VAL A 404 32.91 4.48 -3.17
N THR A 405 32.71 5.78 -3.33
CA THR A 405 33.51 6.81 -2.66
C THR A 405 32.84 7.18 -1.35
N VAL A 406 33.54 6.96 -0.24
CA VAL A 406 33.12 7.42 1.07
C VAL A 406 33.71 8.79 1.33
N SER A 407 32.86 9.81 1.48
CA SER A 407 33.32 11.18 1.74
C SER A 407 33.40 11.45 3.25
N SER A 408 34.29 12.36 3.66
CA SER A 408 34.37 12.82 5.06
C SER A 408 33.27 13.82 5.44
N ALA A 409 32.27 14.00 4.58
CA ALA A 409 31.18 14.92 4.85
C ALA A 409 30.32 14.36 5.99
N VAL A 410 29.88 15.25 6.89
CA VAL A 410 29.01 14.88 8.02
C VAL A 410 27.73 15.72 7.97
N VAL A 411 26.65 15.20 8.55
CA VAL A 411 25.39 15.94 8.68
C VAL A 411 25.60 17.14 9.61
N THR A 412 25.26 18.34 9.14
CA THR A 412 25.38 19.60 9.90
C THR A 412 24.02 20.18 10.29
N SER A 413 22.98 19.95 9.49
CA SER A 413 21.60 20.29 9.83
C SER A 413 20.63 19.36 9.15
N LEU A 414 19.43 19.22 9.71
CA LEU A 414 18.33 18.43 9.19
C LEU A 414 17.06 19.29 9.16
N ALA A 415 16.34 19.29 8.04
CA ALA A 415 15.11 20.05 7.88
C ALA A 415 13.97 19.11 7.46
N VAL A 416 12.80 19.27 8.08
CA VAL A 416 11.59 18.54 7.72
C VAL A 416 10.69 19.42 6.85
N THR A 417 10.20 18.88 5.74
CA THR A 417 9.28 19.56 4.80
C THR A 417 7.99 18.74 4.66
N PRO A 418 6.80 19.37 4.71
CA PRO A 418 6.58 20.80 4.95
C PRO A 418 6.90 21.25 6.40
N PRO A 419 7.25 22.53 6.62
CA PRO A 419 7.55 23.10 7.95
C PRO A 419 6.31 23.36 8.82
N ALA A 420 5.12 23.21 8.24
CA ALA A 420 3.87 22.99 8.94
C ALA A 420 2.87 22.30 7.99
N ALA A 421 1.97 21.50 8.52
CA ALA A 421 0.91 20.84 7.77
C ALA A 421 -0.37 20.67 8.57
N SER A 422 -1.44 20.35 7.86
CA SER A 422 -2.72 19.95 8.44
C SER A 422 -3.31 18.79 7.64
N LEU A 423 -3.94 17.84 8.33
CA LEU A 423 -4.72 16.76 7.73
C LEU A 423 -5.94 16.44 8.59
N SER A 424 -6.97 15.83 8.01
CA SER A 424 -8.16 15.39 8.77
C SER A 424 -7.94 14.01 9.41
N ILE A 425 -8.62 13.72 10.52
CA ILE A 425 -8.62 12.37 11.13
C ILE A 425 -8.88 11.30 10.05
N GLY A 426 -8.07 10.24 10.05
CA GLY A 426 -8.10 9.14 9.09
C GLY A 426 -7.21 9.32 7.85
N ASN A 427 -6.72 10.54 7.58
CA ASN A 427 -5.87 10.81 6.41
C ASN A 427 -4.38 10.68 6.71
N ARG A 428 -3.60 10.49 5.64
CA ARG A 428 -2.13 10.37 5.66
C ARG A 428 -1.45 11.56 4.98
N LEU A 429 -0.21 11.85 5.37
CA LEU A 429 0.63 12.91 4.79
C LEU A 429 2.11 12.53 4.86
N GLN A 430 2.82 12.62 3.74
CA GLN A 430 4.27 12.39 3.71
C GLN A 430 5.08 13.64 4.07
N PHE A 431 5.97 13.51 5.06
CA PHE A 431 7.05 14.45 5.33
C PHE A 431 8.36 13.99 4.66
N GLN A 432 9.21 14.96 4.33
CA GLN A 432 10.55 14.74 3.80
C GLN A 432 11.62 15.30 4.74
N ALA A 433 12.71 14.56 4.92
CA ALA A 433 13.87 14.98 5.71
C ALA A 433 15.05 15.29 4.77
N MET A 434 15.49 16.55 4.78
CA MET A 434 16.62 17.04 3.98
C MET A 434 17.83 17.32 4.89
N ALA A 435 18.89 16.54 4.73
CA ALA A 435 20.15 16.72 5.43
C ALA A 435 21.07 17.68 4.67
N THR A 436 21.63 18.68 5.36
CA THR A 436 22.73 19.51 4.85
C THR A 436 24.05 19.00 5.38
N LEU A 437 25.00 18.76 4.49
CA LEU A 437 26.30 18.18 4.82
C LEU A 437 27.38 19.27 4.98
N SER A 438 28.48 18.92 5.65
CA SER A 438 29.59 19.86 5.93
C SER A 438 30.33 20.36 4.69
N ASP A 439 30.17 19.69 3.55
CA ASP A 439 30.66 20.14 2.25
C ASP A 439 29.69 21.10 1.53
N GLY A 440 28.56 21.43 2.17
CA GLY A 440 27.51 22.32 1.66
C GLY A 440 26.49 21.64 0.76
N SER A 441 26.63 20.35 0.46
CA SER A 441 25.63 19.61 -0.31
C SER A 441 24.38 19.30 0.53
N SER A 442 23.27 19.05 -0.14
CA SER A 442 22.00 18.66 0.47
C SER A 442 21.57 17.30 -0.04
N ARG A 443 21.06 16.44 0.84
CA ARG A 443 20.63 15.08 0.52
C ARG A 443 19.25 14.81 1.12
N ASP A 444 18.35 14.24 0.32
CA ASP A 444 17.12 13.66 0.84
C ASP A 444 17.46 12.35 1.55
N VAL A 445 17.09 12.30 2.82
CA VAL A 445 17.36 11.18 3.74
C VAL A 445 16.05 10.62 4.30
N THR A 446 14.90 10.99 3.73
CA THR A 446 13.56 10.60 4.20
C THR A 446 13.42 9.10 4.41
N GLY A 447 13.88 8.33 3.42
CA GLY A 447 13.83 6.87 3.40
C GLY A 447 15.10 6.16 3.89
N ASP A 448 16.15 6.90 4.30
CA ASP A 448 17.36 6.27 4.80
C ASP A 448 17.06 5.54 6.13
N ALA A 449 17.53 4.31 6.29
CA ALA A 449 17.21 3.49 7.47
C ALA A 449 17.72 4.09 8.78
N THR A 450 18.72 4.95 8.71
CA THR A 450 19.30 5.71 9.82
C THR A 450 18.56 7.01 10.16
N THR A 451 17.59 7.43 9.33
CA THR A 451 16.73 8.58 9.63
C THR A 451 15.56 8.13 10.47
N ILE A 452 15.46 8.72 11.67
CA ILE A 452 14.45 8.38 12.66
C ILE A 452 13.43 9.52 12.71
N TRP A 453 12.19 9.22 12.42
CA TRP A 453 11.05 10.12 12.53
C TRP A 453 10.40 10.00 13.91
N TYR A 454 9.93 11.10 14.45
CA TYR A 454 9.30 11.14 15.77
C TYR A 454 8.08 12.06 15.74
N SER A 455 7.02 11.63 16.42
CA SER A 455 5.85 12.43 16.75
C SER A 455 5.77 12.54 18.27
N ASP A 456 5.63 13.77 18.79
CA ASP A 456 5.49 14.00 20.22
C ASP A 456 4.12 13.60 20.79
N ALA A 457 3.13 13.40 19.92
CA ALA A 457 1.77 13.04 20.25
C ALA A 457 1.26 11.94 19.30
N PRO A 458 1.75 10.69 19.43
CA PRO A 458 1.36 9.59 18.54
C PRO A 458 -0.13 9.24 18.60
N ALA A 459 -0.81 9.53 19.72
CA ALA A 459 -2.26 9.38 19.83
C ALA A 459 -3.06 10.40 18.98
N ILE A 460 -2.44 11.53 18.63
CA ILE A 460 -3.01 12.56 17.74
C ILE A 460 -2.61 12.23 16.30
N ALA A 461 -1.32 12.03 16.06
CA ALA A 461 -0.79 11.60 14.76
C ALA A 461 0.45 10.72 14.93
N THR A 462 0.43 9.53 14.34
CA THR A 462 1.62 8.67 14.23
C THR A 462 2.52 9.15 13.09
N ILE A 463 3.80 8.75 13.10
CA ILE A 463 4.68 8.90 11.93
C ILE A 463 5.49 7.62 11.69
N GLY A 464 5.57 7.20 10.43
CA GLY A 464 6.21 5.95 10.03
C GLY A 464 7.73 5.99 10.09
N ASN A 465 8.32 4.84 10.45
CA ASN A 465 9.76 4.58 10.54
C ASN A 465 10.17 3.27 9.85
N VAL A 466 9.25 2.57 9.22
CA VAL A 466 9.55 1.34 8.48
C VAL A 466 9.66 1.65 7.00
N ASP A 467 10.43 0.86 6.27
CA ASP A 467 10.64 1.06 4.84
C ASP A 467 9.31 1.10 4.09
N GLY A 468 9.20 2.00 3.13
CA GLY A 468 7.94 2.33 2.45
C GLY A 468 7.01 3.31 3.19
N SER A 469 7.19 3.54 4.50
CA SER A 469 6.38 4.49 5.29
C SER A 469 7.18 5.53 6.08
N ARG A 470 8.52 5.55 5.97
CA ARG A 470 9.37 6.53 6.67
C ARG A 470 8.94 7.96 6.33
N GLY A 471 8.60 8.72 7.35
CA GLY A 471 8.11 10.10 7.21
C GLY A 471 6.62 10.23 6.90
N GLU A 472 5.87 9.13 6.77
CA GLU A 472 4.42 9.18 6.55
C GLU A 472 3.68 9.38 7.88
N ALA A 473 2.99 10.50 8.04
CA ALA A 473 2.14 10.78 9.18
C ALA A 473 0.70 10.32 8.94
N HIS A 474 0.01 9.82 9.98
CA HIS A 474 -1.40 9.41 9.94
C HIS A 474 -2.17 10.03 11.11
N GLY A 475 -3.26 10.75 10.83
CA GLY A 475 -4.05 11.43 11.87
C GLY A 475 -5.06 10.53 12.54
N LEU A 476 -5.02 10.43 13.86
CA LEU A 476 -5.87 9.54 14.65
C LEU A 476 -6.92 10.30 15.48
N SER A 477 -6.58 11.47 16.03
CA SER A 477 -7.51 12.30 16.80
C SER A 477 -7.25 13.78 16.59
N GLU A 478 -8.26 14.62 16.82
CA GLU A 478 -8.10 16.08 16.73
C GLU A 478 -7.00 16.57 17.69
N GLY A 479 -6.13 17.47 17.20
CA GLY A 479 -5.11 18.09 18.02
C GLY A 479 -3.87 18.50 17.23
N LEU A 480 -2.79 18.78 17.96
CA LEU A 480 -1.50 19.20 17.43
C LEU A 480 -0.46 18.14 17.78
N ALA A 481 0.30 17.70 16.79
CA ALA A 481 1.51 16.90 16.96
C ALA A 481 2.71 17.66 16.38
N LEU A 482 3.86 17.57 17.05
CA LEU A 482 5.15 18.04 16.56
C LEU A 482 5.92 16.87 15.97
N ILE A 483 6.30 17.03 14.70
CA ILE A 483 7.07 16.03 13.97
C ILE A 483 8.53 16.46 13.91
N THR A 484 9.43 15.54 14.22
CA THR A 484 10.88 15.71 14.04
C THR A 484 11.48 14.55 13.26
N ALA A 485 12.61 14.78 12.63
CA ALA A 485 13.50 13.74 12.14
C ALA A 485 14.85 13.84 12.86
N SER A 486 15.56 12.73 13.03
CA SER A 486 16.90 12.67 13.59
C SER A 486 17.79 11.79 12.72
N LEU A 487 18.98 12.28 12.40
CA LEU A 487 19.96 11.56 11.60
C LEU A 487 21.37 11.89 12.10
N ALA A 488 22.19 10.87 12.35
CA ALA A 488 23.59 11.01 12.79
C ALA A 488 23.75 11.94 14.02
N GLY A 489 22.81 11.89 14.96
CA GLY A 489 22.79 12.74 16.16
C GLY A 489 22.30 14.18 15.95
N VAL A 490 21.97 14.56 14.72
CA VAL A 490 21.37 15.86 14.38
C VAL A 490 19.87 15.70 14.32
N THR A 491 19.14 16.43 15.17
CA THR A 491 17.67 16.46 15.16
C THR A 491 17.18 17.71 14.45
N SER A 492 16.17 17.56 13.59
CA SER A 492 15.53 18.68 12.92
C SER A 492 14.82 19.61 13.90
N THR A 493 14.52 20.82 13.46
CA THR A 493 13.49 21.62 14.14
C THR A 493 12.15 20.89 14.05
N ALA A 494 11.37 20.94 15.12
CA ALA A 494 10.01 20.41 15.13
C ALA A 494 9.13 21.15 14.11
N THR A 495 8.47 20.40 13.23
CA THR A 495 7.42 20.89 12.33
C THR A 495 6.06 20.61 12.94
N GLN A 496 5.10 21.51 12.72
CA GLN A 496 3.77 21.38 13.29
C GLN A 496 2.85 20.58 12.35
N LEU A 497 2.23 19.52 12.85
CA LEU A 497 1.12 18.83 12.22
C LEU A 497 -0.17 19.08 13.01
N THR A 498 -1.17 19.67 12.36
CA THR A 498 -2.49 19.87 12.96
C THR A 498 -3.45 18.82 12.41
N VAL A 499 -3.94 17.93 13.28
CA VAL A 499 -5.00 16.99 12.94
C VAL A 499 -6.32 17.66 13.24
N MET A 500 -7.08 17.90 12.19
CA MET A 500 -8.39 18.54 12.27
C MET A 500 -9.47 17.45 12.43
N PRO A 501 -10.57 17.72 13.14
CA PRO A 501 -11.69 16.80 13.13
C PRO A 501 -12.15 16.59 11.68
N VAL A 502 -12.69 15.41 11.38
CA VAL A 502 -13.45 15.25 10.14
C VAL A 502 -14.57 16.29 10.21
N ALA A 503 -14.57 17.26 9.28
CA ALA A 503 -15.62 18.27 9.27
C ALA A 503 -16.96 17.53 9.27
N PRO A 504 -17.90 17.84 10.19
CA PRO A 504 -19.22 17.23 10.13
C PRO A 504 -19.77 17.53 8.74
N VAL A 505 -19.97 16.46 7.96
CA VAL A 505 -20.50 16.55 6.62
C VAL A 505 -21.84 17.27 6.75
N ALA A 506 -21.96 18.46 6.18
CA ALA A 506 -23.20 19.22 6.26
C ALA A 506 -24.33 18.31 5.73
N PRO A 507 -25.42 18.11 6.49
CA PRO A 507 -26.49 17.24 6.05
C PRO A 507 -27.16 17.84 4.82
N ILE A 508 -27.71 16.99 3.96
CA ILE A 508 -28.57 17.46 2.88
C ILE A 508 -29.89 17.89 3.51
N VAL A 509 -30.26 19.16 3.36
CA VAL A 509 -31.47 19.72 3.96
C VAL A 509 -32.60 19.63 2.94
N ILE A 510 -33.71 18.98 3.30
CA ILE A 510 -34.95 19.05 2.51
C ILE A 510 -35.62 20.38 2.82
N GLU A 511 -35.73 21.24 1.81
CA GLU A 511 -36.29 22.56 2.02
C GLU A 511 -37.81 22.47 2.23
N PRO A 512 -38.35 23.01 3.34
CA PRO A 512 -39.69 22.69 3.84
C PRO A 512 -40.84 23.25 2.97
N ARG A 513 -40.52 24.07 1.97
CA ARG A 513 -41.51 24.65 1.07
C ARG A 513 -41.75 23.65 -0.07
N TYR A 514 -42.82 22.86 0.03
CA TYR A 514 -43.23 21.80 -0.91
C TYR A 514 -42.40 20.51 -0.93
N ASN A 515 -41.28 20.42 -0.19
CA ASN A 515 -40.40 19.25 -0.15
C ASN A 515 -39.98 18.78 -1.55
N GLN A 516 -39.67 19.74 -2.44
CA GLN A 516 -39.33 19.50 -3.85
C GLN A 516 -37.84 19.71 -4.17
N ILE A 517 -37.11 20.41 -3.29
CA ILE A 517 -35.69 20.69 -3.47
C ILE A 517 -34.95 20.31 -2.20
N ALA A 518 -33.70 19.89 -2.39
CA ALA A 518 -32.74 19.68 -1.32
C ALA A 518 -31.60 20.69 -1.45
N SER A 519 -31.00 21.10 -0.35
CA SER A 519 -29.84 21.98 -0.33
C SER A 519 -28.68 21.35 0.43
N LEU A 520 -27.47 21.63 -0.02
CA LEU A 520 -26.24 21.20 0.61
C LEU A 520 -25.32 22.41 0.79
N GLN A 521 -25.08 22.77 2.04
CA GLN A 521 -24.14 23.83 2.36
C GLN A 521 -22.72 23.28 2.30
N LEU A 522 -21.91 23.83 1.41
CA LEU A 522 -20.50 23.52 1.24
C LEU A 522 -19.63 24.57 1.96
N SER A 523 -18.41 24.19 2.29
CA SER A 523 -17.37 25.16 2.64
C SER A 523 -17.02 26.04 1.44
N GLN A 524 -16.38 27.20 1.68
CA GLN A 524 -15.89 28.05 0.59
C GLN A 524 -14.92 27.30 -0.35
N ALA A 525 -14.10 26.40 0.19
CA ALA A 525 -13.14 25.63 -0.60
C ALA A 525 -13.83 24.60 -1.50
N GLU A 526 -14.78 23.83 -0.96
CA GLU A 526 -15.57 22.88 -1.75
C GLU A 526 -16.41 23.59 -2.83
N PHE A 527 -17.03 24.72 -2.49
CA PHE A 527 -17.79 25.49 -3.46
C PHE A 527 -16.90 26.09 -4.57
N ALA A 528 -15.70 26.57 -4.20
CA ALA A 528 -14.71 27.05 -5.17
C ALA A 528 -14.18 25.93 -6.07
N PHE A 529 -14.01 24.71 -5.54
CA PHE A 529 -13.65 23.53 -6.33
C PHE A 529 -14.68 23.28 -7.43
N TRP A 530 -15.98 23.24 -7.10
CA TRP A 530 -17.04 23.05 -8.10
C TRP A 530 -17.11 24.20 -9.11
N ASN A 531 -16.76 25.42 -8.72
CA ASN A 531 -16.69 26.55 -9.66
C ASN A 531 -15.51 26.48 -10.64
N ALA A 532 -14.46 25.72 -10.31
CA ALA A 532 -13.24 25.63 -11.11
C ALA A 532 -13.07 24.29 -11.82
N THR A 533 -13.96 23.33 -11.58
CA THR A 533 -13.80 21.94 -12.01
C THR A 533 -14.99 21.49 -12.85
N SER A 534 -14.72 21.08 -14.10
CA SER A 534 -15.69 20.38 -14.93
C SER A 534 -16.00 19.03 -14.30
N ILE A 535 -17.27 18.66 -14.26
CA ILE A 535 -17.67 17.36 -13.71
C ILE A 535 -17.15 16.17 -14.53
N ASN A 536 -16.74 16.41 -15.78
CA ASN A 536 -16.23 15.40 -16.69
C ASN A 536 -14.70 15.20 -16.60
N SER A 537 -14.02 15.97 -15.75
CA SER A 537 -12.61 15.72 -15.38
C SER A 537 -12.47 14.53 -14.43
N PRO A 538 -11.30 13.88 -14.31
CA PRO A 538 -11.08 12.81 -13.33
C PRO A 538 -11.41 13.23 -11.89
N GLU A 539 -11.00 14.44 -11.50
CA GLU A 539 -11.25 15.02 -10.18
C GLU A 539 -12.75 15.30 -9.98
N GLY A 540 -13.42 15.85 -11.01
CA GLY A 540 -14.86 16.10 -11.00
C GLY A 540 -15.70 14.82 -10.90
N GLN A 541 -15.30 13.75 -11.60
CA GLN A 541 -15.96 12.44 -11.52
C GLN A 541 -15.79 11.80 -10.14
N SER A 542 -14.60 11.90 -9.54
CA SER A 542 -14.38 11.46 -8.15
C SER A 542 -15.29 12.21 -7.18
N ALA A 543 -15.32 13.54 -7.28
CA ALA A 543 -16.14 14.38 -6.42
C ALA A 543 -17.65 14.16 -6.63
N LEU A 544 -18.09 13.84 -7.86
CA LEU A 544 -19.48 13.50 -8.14
C LEU A 544 -19.90 12.18 -7.48
N ARG A 545 -19.02 11.18 -7.47
CA ARG A 545 -19.26 9.91 -6.79
C ARG A 545 -19.42 10.12 -5.29
N GLU A 546 -18.53 10.88 -4.68
CA GLU A 546 -18.66 11.27 -3.27
C GLU A 546 -19.96 12.05 -2.98
N LEU A 547 -20.33 12.99 -3.86
CA LEU A 547 -21.59 13.75 -3.73
C LEU A 547 -22.81 12.83 -3.83
N SER A 548 -22.80 11.85 -4.74
CA SER A 548 -23.87 10.85 -4.86
C SER A 548 -23.91 9.90 -3.66
N GLY A 549 -22.76 9.54 -3.08
CA GLY A 549 -22.67 8.81 -1.83
C GLY A 549 -23.41 9.52 -0.70
N ARG A 550 -23.17 10.83 -0.52
CA ARG A 550 -23.89 11.65 0.46
C ARG A 550 -25.40 11.68 0.22
N VAL A 551 -25.84 11.69 -1.05
CA VAL A 551 -27.26 11.59 -1.39
C VAL A 551 -27.83 10.25 -0.93
N TYR A 552 -27.19 9.14 -1.29
CA TYR A 552 -27.73 7.81 -0.99
C TYR A 552 -27.49 7.35 0.44
N GLU A 553 -26.61 7.98 1.21
CA GLU A 553 -26.59 7.85 2.68
C GLU A 553 -27.91 8.33 3.30
N GLN A 554 -28.51 9.39 2.76
CA GLN A 554 -29.72 10.00 3.31
C GLN A 554 -31.01 9.52 2.65
N PHE A 555 -31.01 9.26 1.35
CA PHE A 555 -32.19 8.92 0.57
C PHE A 555 -32.17 7.47 0.10
N ARG A 556 -33.35 6.86 -0.04
CA ARG A 556 -33.54 5.56 -0.71
C ARG A 556 -33.19 5.69 -2.19
N ASP A 557 -32.79 4.58 -2.81
CA ASP A 557 -32.47 4.55 -4.23
C ASP A 557 -33.73 4.62 -5.12
N GLU A 558 -34.28 5.82 -5.21
CA GLU A 558 -35.57 6.09 -5.88
C GLU A 558 -35.43 7.09 -7.05
N PHE A 559 -34.25 7.68 -7.25
CA PHE A 559 -34.01 8.70 -8.27
C PHE A 559 -33.49 8.11 -9.58
N ASP A 560 -34.14 8.45 -10.69
CA ASP A 560 -33.59 8.16 -12.03
C ASP A 560 -32.45 9.13 -12.37
N PHE A 561 -32.51 10.35 -11.83
CA PHE A 561 -31.51 11.39 -12.05
C PHE A 561 -31.23 12.21 -10.79
N ILE A 562 -30.02 12.75 -10.70
CA ILE A 562 -29.69 13.82 -9.76
C ILE A 562 -29.42 15.08 -10.58
N THR A 563 -30.14 16.16 -10.29
CA THR A 563 -29.90 17.49 -10.86
C THR A 563 -29.21 18.35 -9.82
N VAL A 564 -27.96 18.69 -10.08
CA VAL A 564 -27.18 19.59 -9.23
C VAL A 564 -27.25 21.00 -9.79
N VAL A 565 -27.52 21.98 -8.94
CA VAL A 565 -27.54 23.40 -9.30
C VAL A 565 -26.64 24.17 -8.34
N MET A 566 -25.61 24.81 -8.88
CA MET A 566 -24.77 25.73 -8.12
C MET A 566 -25.51 27.03 -7.83
N ASN A 567 -25.49 27.51 -6.58
CA ASN A 567 -26.12 28.76 -6.17
C ASN A 567 -25.34 30.02 -6.62
N ASN A 568 -24.77 30.01 -7.82
CA ASN A 568 -24.10 31.17 -8.41
C ASN A 568 -25.11 32.10 -9.09
N ASP A 569 -24.86 33.40 -9.06
CA ASP A 569 -25.62 34.37 -9.87
C ASP A 569 -25.38 34.19 -11.38
N GLU A 570 -24.15 33.88 -11.75
CA GLU A 570 -23.67 33.71 -13.12
C GLU A 570 -22.78 32.47 -13.22
N VAL A 571 -22.60 31.94 -14.44
CA VAL A 571 -21.65 30.84 -14.67
C VAL A 571 -20.24 31.34 -14.34
N PRO A 572 -19.43 30.59 -13.57
CA PRO A 572 -18.05 30.98 -13.27
C PRO A 572 -17.26 31.24 -14.55
N THR A 573 -16.42 32.29 -14.56
CA THR A 573 -15.56 32.62 -15.71
C THR A 573 -14.13 32.08 -15.55
N THR A 574 -13.88 31.28 -14.52
CA THR A 574 -12.57 30.70 -14.23
C THR A 574 -12.77 29.23 -13.85
N PRO A 575 -12.21 28.27 -14.62
CA PRO A 575 -11.41 28.47 -15.84
C PRO A 575 -12.19 29.13 -16.99
N VAL A 576 -11.47 29.67 -17.99
CA VAL A 576 -11.99 30.59 -19.04
C VAL A 576 -13.14 30.02 -19.90
N ASP A 577 -13.48 28.73 -19.78
CA ASP A 577 -14.43 28.02 -20.65
C ASP A 577 -15.45 27.15 -19.88
N MET A 578 -15.83 27.53 -18.65
CA MET A 578 -16.84 26.75 -17.91
C MET A 578 -18.18 26.69 -18.67
N PRO A 579 -18.75 25.49 -18.89
CA PRO A 579 -19.99 25.33 -19.62
C PRO A 579 -21.20 25.81 -18.80
N THR A 580 -22.33 26.05 -19.47
CA THR A 580 -23.59 26.42 -18.79
C THR A 580 -24.13 25.29 -17.92
N GLY A 581 -23.95 24.06 -18.42
CA GLY A 581 -24.28 22.82 -17.74
C GLY A 581 -23.46 21.68 -18.34
N GLU A 582 -23.47 20.56 -17.64
CA GLU A 582 -22.83 19.32 -18.06
C GLU A 582 -23.68 18.12 -17.66
N TYR A 583 -23.46 17.00 -18.33
CA TYR A 583 -24.09 15.73 -18.02
C TYR A 583 -23.06 14.62 -17.80
N ALA A 584 -23.17 13.94 -16.66
CA ALA A 584 -22.44 12.71 -16.38
C ALA A 584 -23.35 11.49 -16.58
N HIS A 585 -22.88 10.56 -17.42
CA HIS A 585 -23.50 9.27 -17.64
C HIS A 585 -23.20 8.32 -16.48
N VAL A 586 -24.23 7.71 -15.88
CA VAL A 586 -24.07 6.72 -14.79
C VAL A 586 -24.46 5.31 -15.26
N ARG A 587 -25.57 5.21 -16.00
CA ARG A 587 -26.06 3.94 -16.54
C ARG A 587 -26.70 4.16 -17.90
N ASN A 588 -26.48 3.22 -18.82
CA ASN A 588 -27.26 3.11 -20.05
C ASN A 588 -27.78 1.69 -20.25
N ASP A 589 -29.09 1.55 -20.17
CA ASP A 589 -29.85 0.33 -20.41
C ASP A 589 -30.75 0.43 -21.65
N VAL A 590 -30.53 1.45 -22.49
CA VAL A 590 -31.28 1.69 -23.72
C VAL A 590 -30.38 1.39 -24.92
N ALA A 591 -30.80 0.45 -25.76
CA ALA A 591 -30.18 0.19 -27.05
C ALA A 591 -30.75 1.13 -28.13
N GLY A 592 -29.99 1.36 -29.19
CA GLY A 592 -30.43 2.10 -30.38
C GLY A 592 -30.41 3.63 -30.25
N ILE A 593 -29.69 4.16 -29.25
CA ILE A 593 -29.48 5.60 -29.06
C ILE A 593 -28.04 6.05 -29.37
N GLY A 594 -27.25 5.20 -30.03
CA GLY A 594 -25.84 5.48 -30.38
C GLY A 594 -24.84 5.37 -29.21
N LEU A 595 -25.30 4.96 -28.03
CA LEU A 595 -24.47 4.71 -26.84
C LEU A 595 -24.50 3.23 -26.47
N GLY A 596 -23.34 2.65 -26.13
CA GLY A 596 -23.23 1.27 -25.64
C GLY A 596 -23.95 1.08 -24.30
N MET A 597 -24.30 -0.16 -23.96
CA MET A 597 -24.89 -0.47 -22.65
C MET A 597 -23.79 -0.54 -21.58
N PHE A 598 -24.03 0.04 -20.41
CA PHE A 598 -23.14 -0.02 -19.24
C PHE A 598 -23.93 0.31 -17.97
N ASP A 599 -23.38 -0.06 -16.81
CA ASP A 599 -23.97 0.23 -15.51
C ASP A 599 -22.87 0.49 -14.48
N SER A 600 -22.65 1.76 -14.16
CA SER A 600 -21.72 2.21 -13.11
C SER A 600 -22.46 2.73 -11.88
N SER A 601 -23.76 2.43 -11.72
CA SER A 601 -24.59 2.92 -10.62
C SER A 601 -24.00 2.66 -9.23
N ALA A 602 -23.37 1.49 -9.03
CA ALA A 602 -22.70 1.13 -7.78
C ALA A 602 -21.54 2.08 -7.43
N GLU A 603 -20.77 2.56 -8.42
CA GLU A 603 -19.71 3.55 -8.20
C GLU A 603 -20.26 4.91 -7.74
N PHE A 604 -21.53 5.19 -8.05
CA PHE A 604 -22.28 6.37 -7.61
C PHE A 604 -23.20 6.05 -6.42
N HIS A 605 -22.94 4.96 -5.71
CA HIS A 605 -23.67 4.54 -4.50
C HIS A 605 -25.18 4.32 -4.70
N SER A 606 -25.62 4.12 -5.95
CA SER A 606 -27.00 3.77 -6.31
C SER A 606 -27.12 2.25 -6.48
N ASP A 607 -28.24 1.68 -6.05
CA ASP A 607 -28.59 0.25 -6.19
C ASP A 607 -29.20 -0.03 -7.59
N GLY A 608 -28.61 0.54 -8.64
CA GLY A 608 -29.02 0.32 -10.03
C GLY A 608 -30.02 1.31 -10.61
N LYS A 609 -30.59 2.24 -9.84
CA LYS A 609 -31.64 3.13 -10.35
C LYS A 609 -31.12 4.38 -11.06
N LEU A 610 -30.00 4.94 -10.61
CA LEU A 610 -29.46 6.19 -11.15
C LEU A 610 -28.98 6.03 -12.60
N GLN A 611 -29.55 6.84 -13.50
CA GLN A 611 -29.21 6.84 -14.92
C GLN A 611 -28.18 7.91 -15.28
N GLY A 612 -28.17 9.04 -14.57
CA GLY A 612 -27.14 10.07 -14.74
C GLY A 612 -27.34 11.30 -13.87
N ILE A 613 -26.40 12.24 -13.99
CA ILE A 613 -26.36 13.47 -13.19
C ILE A 613 -26.28 14.68 -14.11
N TRP A 614 -27.25 15.60 -14.01
CA TRP A 614 -27.22 16.90 -14.69
C TRP A 614 -26.62 17.94 -13.74
N PHE A 615 -25.66 18.73 -14.20
CA PHE A 615 -25.00 19.74 -13.36
C PHE A 615 -25.11 21.10 -14.02
N LEU A 616 -25.63 22.09 -13.28
CA LEU A 616 -25.89 23.44 -13.76
C LEU A 616 -25.12 24.45 -12.92
N TYR A 617 -24.34 25.30 -13.59
CA TYR A 617 -23.38 26.18 -12.91
C TYR A 617 -23.95 27.53 -12.45
N ALA A 618 -25.23 27.82 -12.71
CA ALA A 618 -25.88 29.06 -12.28
C ALA A 618 -27.36 28.87 -11.91
N LYS A 619 -27.80 29.56 -10.86
CA LYS A 619 -29.16 29.41 -10.29
C LYS A 619 -30.28 29.78 -11.25
N ARG A 620 -30.01 30.66 -12.21
CA ARG A 620 -31.00 31.08 -13.23
C ARG A 620 -31.50 29.93 -14.11
N TYR A 621 -30.78 28.82 -14.20
CA TYR A 621 -31.17 27.67 -15.03
C TYR A 621 -32.25 26.79 -14.41
N LEU A 622 -32.56 26.99 -13.12
CA LEU A 622 -33.79 26.51 -12.48
C LEU A 622 -34.76 27.68 -12.25
N SER A 623 -35.03 28.47 -13.30
CA SER A 623 -35.97 29.59 -13.23
C SER A 623 -36.91 29.66 -14.43
N THR A 624 -38.01 30.37 -14.24
CA THR A 624 -39.20 30.35 -15.10
C THR A 624 -39.00 30.92 -16.50
N SER A 625 -37.89 31.63 -16.74
CA SER A 625 -37.54 32.28 -18.00
C SER A 625 -36.43 31.57 -18.81
N THR A 626 -35.76 30.57 -18.26
CA THR A 626 -34.47 30.05 -18.78
C THR A 626 -34.30 28.55 -18.57
N TYR A 627 -35.33 27.74 -18.80
CA TYR A 627 -35.23 26.27 -18.77
C TYR A 627 -34.45 25.65 -19.93
N GLY A 628 -33.99 26.45 -20.89
CA GLY A 628 -33.25 25.93 -22.05
C GLY A 628 -32.05 25.06 -21.66
N PRO A 629 -31.16 25.50 -20.76
CA PRO A 629 -29.99 24.72 -20.35
C PRO A 629 -30.33 23.43 -19.60
N ILE A 630 -31.25 23.42 -18.63
CA ILE A 630 -31.61 22.17 -17.94
C ILE A 630 -32.24 21.15 -18.89
N LEU A 631 -33.14 21.60 -19.79
CA LEU A 631 -33.75 20.71 -20.79
C LEU A 631 -32.72 20.20 -21.82
N HIS A 632 -31.70 21.01 -22.14
CA HIS A 632 -30.57 20.59 -22.96
C HIS A 632 -29.72 19.52 -22.26
N GLU A 633 -29.35 19.71 -21.00
CA GLU A 633 -28.61 18.69 -20.23
C GLU A 633 -29.40 17.37 -20.11
N MET A 634 -30.74 17.45 -19.99
CA MET A 634 -31.60 16.27 -20.03
C MET A 634 -31.51 15.53 -21.37
N ALA A 635 -31.40 16.26 -22.49
CA ALA A 635 -31.29 15.67 -23.82
C ALA A 635 -30.01 14.83 -23.97
N HIS A 636 -28.91 15.18 -23.28
CA HIS A 636 -27.64 14.45 -23.36
C HIS A 636 -27.77 12.95 -22.99
N ARG A 637 -28.73 12.57 -22.13
CA ARG A 637 -29.00 11.15 -21.79
C ARG A 637 -29.35 10.30 -23.01
N TRP A 638 -30.03 10.88 -24.00
CA TRP A 638 -30.61 10.13 -25.13
C TRP A 638 -30.09 10.57 -26.50
N ALA A 639 -29.81 11.87 -26.70
CA ALA A 639 -29.66 12.46 -28.04
C ALA A 639 -28.20 12.67 -28.49
N ASN A 640 -27.24 12.69 -27.56
CA ASN A 640 -25.87 13.15 -27.80
C ASN A 640 -25.12 12.46 -28.95
N TRP A 641 -25.45 11.19 -29.21
CA TRP A 641 -24.71 10.35 -30.16
C TRP A 641 -25.35 10.27 -31.55
N VAL A 642 -26.63 10.62 -31.65
CA VAL A 642 -27.44 10.43 -32.86
C VAL A 642 -27.77 11.76 -33.54
N VAL A 643 -27.98 12.83 -32.77
CA VAL A 643 -28.32 14.15 -33.32
C VAL A 643 -27.03 14.90 -33.67
N PRO A 644 -26.71 15.10 -34.97
CA PRO A 644 -25.43 15.67 -35.37
C PRO A 644 -25.28 17.14 -34.92
N PRO A 645 -24.07 17.57 -34.52
CA PRO A 645 -23.79 18.97 -34.23
C PRO A 645 -23.89 19.83 -35.48
N ALA A 646 -24.42 21.05 -35.37
CA ALA A 646 -24.63 21.93 -36.51
C ALA A 646 -23.30 22.20 -37.26
N THR A 647 -23.31 22.08 -38.59
CA THR A 647 -22.14 22.33 -39.45
C THR A 647 -21.74 23.81 -39.43
N GLY A 648 -20.63 24.13 -38.78
CA GLY A 648 -19.94 25.41 -38.86
C GLY A 648 -18.52 25.29 -38.31
N HIS A 649 -17.51 25.48 -39.16
CA HIS A 649 -16.11 25.63 -38.76
C HIS A 649 -16.03 26.73 -37.69
N TRP A 650 -15.61 26.37 -36.45
CA TRP A 650 -15.42 27.23 -35.25
C TRP A 650 -16.56 27.38 -34.23
N ALA A 651 -17.03 26.28 -33.64
CA ALA A 651 -17.39 26.29 -32.21
C ALA A 651 -17.14 24.89 -31.59
N PRO A 652 -16.04 24.69 -30.84
CA PRO A 652 -15.75 23.40 -30.19
C PRO A 652 -16.60 23.12 -28.95
N TRP A 653 -17.48 24.05 -28.53
CA TRP A 653 -17.95 24.11 -27.14
C TRP A 653 -19.48 24.14 -26.95
N LEU A 654 -20.27 24.12 -28.02
CA LEU A 654 -21.73 24.03 -27.90
C LEU A 654 -22.32 23.39 -29.16
N GLY A 655 -23.10 22.33 -29.00
CA GLY A 655 -24.18 22.05 -29.93
C GLY A 655 -24.42 20.60 -30.28
N ILE A 656 -24.99 19.80 -29.37
CA ILE A 656 -26.17 19.06 -29.82
C ILE A 656 -27.22 20.13 -30.15
N VAL A 657 -27.82 20.08 -31.33
CA VAL A 657 -28.94 20.98 -31.68
C VAL A 657 -30.19 20.65 -30.85
N GLY A 658 -30.21 19.47 -30.23
CA GLY A 658 -31.25 19.04 -29.32
C GLY A 658 -31.21 19.80 -27.99
N GLN A 659 -32.30 20.46 -27.64
CA GLN A 659 -32.41 21.22 -26.40
C GLN A 659 -33.68 20.85 -25.62
N LEU A 660 -34.45 19.85 -26.09
CA LEU A 660 -35.82 19.59 -25.63
C LEU A 660 -36.64 20.88 -25.45
N ASN A 661 -36.36 21.96 -26.19
CA ASN A 661 -36.89 23.28 -25.88
C ASN A 661 -37.47 24.03 -27.08
N ASN A 662 -37.71 23.35 -28.21
CA ASN A 662 -38.42 23.90 -29.37
C ASN A 662 -37.85 25.23 -29.93
N VAL A 663 -36.62 25.62 -29.57
CA VAL A 663 -36.00 26.89 -30.03
C VAL A 663 -35.51 26.77 -31.49
N SER A 664 -35.34 25.56 -32.00
CA SER A 664 -35.42 25.28 -33.44
C SER A 664 -36.44 24.16 -33.62
N ALA A 665 -37.48 24.36 -34.43
CA ALA A 665 -38.48 23.35 -34.79
C ALA A 665 -37.90 22.16 -35.61
N ASN A 666 -36.61 21.89 -35.46
CA ASN A 666 -35.82 20.89 -36.15
C ASN A 666 -35.34 19.93 -35.04
N PHE A 667 -35.53 18.62 -35.21
CA PHE A 667 -35.09 17.52 -34.32
C PHE A 667 -36.01 17.11 -33.15
N ALA A 668 -37.16 17.77 -32.92
CA ALA A 668 -38.03 17.40 -31.78
C ALA A 668 -38.52 15.94 -31.83
N ASP A 669 -38.91 15.44 -33.01
CA ASP A 669 -39.44 14.08 -33.15
C ASP A 669 -38.36 13.01 -32.88
N ILE A 670 -37.12 13.23 -33.32
CA ILE A 670 -36.01 12.30 -33.05
C ILE A 670 -35.63 12.31 -31.57
N GLU A 671 -35.65 13.45 -30.88
CA GLU A 671 -35.46 13.51 -29.42
C GLU A 671 -36.51 12.67 -28.68
N LEU A 672 -37.79 12.86 -29.02
CA LEU A 672 -38.88 12.10 -28.40
C LEU A 672 -38.77 10.61 -28.68
N TYR A 673 -38.34 10.22 -29.88
CA TYR A 673 -38.07 8.83 -30.20
C TYR A 673 -36.92 8.25 -29.37
N LEU A 674 -35.79 8.94 -29.25
CA LEU A 674 -34.64 8.46 -28.48
C LEU A 674 -34.96 8.35 -26.97
N MET A 675 -35.77 9.26 -26.44
CA MET A 675 -36.35 9.17 -25.11
C MET A 675 -37.36 8.01 -24.96
N GLY A 676 -37.80 7.42 -26.07
CA GLY A 676 -38.82 6.37 -26.09
C GLY A 676 -40.22 6.88 -25.91
N LEU A 677 -40.47 8.17 -26.13
CA LEU A 677 -41.78 8.81 -26.02
C LEU A 677 -42.58 8.77 -27.33
N MET A 678 -41.94 8.42 -28.44
CA MET A 678 -42.52 8.42 -29.77
C MET A 678 -42.02 7.21 -30.57
N GLU A 679 -42.88 6.60 -31.39
CA GLU A 679 -42.49 5.60 -32.37
C GLU A 679 -41.86 6.24 -33.61
N SER A 680 -40.91 5.58 -34.26
CA SER A 680 -40.27 6.15 -35.46
C SER A 680 -41.26 6.43 -36.60
N SER A 681 -42.38 5.70 -36.66
CA SER A 681 -43.46 5.92 -37.63
C SER A 681 -44.25 7.21 -37.41
N GLU A 682 -44.14 7.81 -36.24
CA GLU A 682 -44.80 9.08 -35.90
C GLU A 682 -43.97 10.31 -36.30
N MET A 683 -42.68 10.13 -36.67
CA MET A 683 -41.81 11.24 -37.06
C MET A 683 -42.31 11.91 -38.33
N THR A 684 -42.46 13.24 -38.28
CA THR A 684 -42.89 14.06 -39.41
C THR A 684 -41.94 15.23 -39.69
N ASP A 685 -41.14 15.63 -38.71
CA ASP A 685 -40.15 16.69 -38.86
C ASP A 685 -39.01 16.27 -39.84
N PRO A 686 -38.77 17.02 -40.93
CA PRO A 686 -37.75 16.68 -41.92
C PRO A 686 -36.33 16.56 -41.35
N ALA A 687 -35.97 17.38 -40.36
CA ALA A 687 -34.64 17.32 -39.75
C ALA A 687 -34.47 16.06 -38.87
N SER A 688 -35.53 15.69 -38.13
CA SER A 688 -35.60 14.44 -37.36
C SER A 688 -35.50 13.22 -38.26
N LEU A 689 -36.23 13.20 -39.38
CA LEU A 689 -36.16 12.12 -40.37
C LEU A 689 -34.75 12.00 -40.97
N ALA A 690 -34.10 13.13 -41.29
CA ALA A 690 -32.73 13.14 -41.80
C ALA A 690 -31.73 12.61 -40.77
N ALA A 691 -31.86 12.99 -39.48
CA ALA A 691 -31.04 12.46 -38.40
C ALA A 691 -31.26 10.96 -38.17
N TYR A 692 -32.52 10.51 -38.20
CA TYR A 692 -32.88 9.11 -38.06
C TYR A 692 -32.25 8.22 -39.14
N GLU A 693 -32.12 8.73 -40.38
CA GLU A 693 -31.45 8.00 -41.47
C GLU A 693 -29.93 7.85 -41.29
N LEU A 694 -29.31 8.66 -40.42
CA LEU A 694 -27.88 8.52 -40.10
C LEU A 694 -27.61 7.36 -39.14
N ILE A 695 -28.61 6.87 -38.42
CA ILE A 695 -28.47 5.74 -37.49
C ILE A 695 -28.24 4.45 -38.31
N PRO A 696 -27.18 3.67 -38.04
CA PRO A 696 -26.97 2.37 -38.70
C PRO A 696 -28.19 1.46 -38.55
N ALA A 697 -28.54 0.71 -39.61
CA ALA A 697 -29.79 -0.08 -39.64
C ALA A 697 -29.88 -1.12 -38.51
N ASP A 698 -28.75 -1.68 -38.10
CA ASP A 698 -28.59 -2.59 -36.97
C ASP A 698 -28.71 -1.91 -35.59
N GLN A 699 -28.60 -0.58 -35.55
CA GLN A 699 -28.78 0.26 -34.36
C GLN A 699 -30.13 1.00 -34.36
N LYS A 700 -30.94 0.93 -35.43
CA LYS A 700 -32.24 1.59 -35.50
C LYS A 700 -33.32 1.01 -34.56
N PRO A 701 -33.28 -0.25 -34.09
CA PRO A 701 -34.24 -0.67 -33.06
C PRO A 701 -33.87 -0.03 -31.71
N ARG A 702 -34.61 1.00 -31.29
CA ARG A 702 -34.59 1.44 -29.90
C ARG A 702 -35.21 0.37 -29.02
N VAL A 703 -34.49 -0.09 -28.00
CA VAL A 703 -34.99 -1.06 -27.01
C VAL A 703 -34.73 -0.50 -25.61
N PRO A 704 -35.75 -0.36 -24.73
CA PRO A 704 -37.17 -0.64 -24.98
C PRO A 704 -37.76 0.20 -26.13
N ASP A 705 -38.88 -0.24 -26.70
CA ASP A 705 -39.62 0.55 -27.71
C ASP A 705 -40.49 1.63 -27.04
N ALA A 706 -41.24 2.43 -27.79
CA ALA A 706 -42.00 3.51 -27.17
C ALA A 706 -43.20 3.00 -26.34
N ALA A 707 -43.65 1.77 -26.54
CA ALA A 707 -44.69 1.15 -25.73
C ALA A 707 -44.19 0.72 -24.34
N SER A 708 -42.95 0.23 -24.26
CA SER A 708 -42.34 -0.31 -23.05
C SER A 708 -41.38 0.65 -22.33
N ALA A 709 -41.04 1.78 -22.97
CA ALA A 709 -40.17 2.80 -22.39
C ALA A 709 -40.73 3.41 -21.11
N GLN A 710 -39.84 3.76 -20.18
CA GLN A 710 -40.14 4.63 -19.06
C GLN A 710 -40.70 5.98 -19.52
N LYS A 711 -41.79 6.42 -18.90
CA LYS A 711 -42.47 7.70 -19.19
C LYS A 711 -42.47 8.66 -18.01
N GLU A 712 -42.30 8.11 -16.80
CA GLU A 712 -42.23 8.86 -15.56
C GLU A 712 -40.82 8.77 -15.02
N PHE A 713 -40.19 9.92 -14.87
CA PHE A 713 -38.83 10.04 -14.36
C PHE A 713 -38.85 10.80 -13.05
N ARG A 714 -38.10 10.34 -12.05
CA ARG A 714 -37.89 11.06 -10.80
C ARG A 714 -36.49 11.67 -10.78
N THR A 715 -36.41 12.95 -10.42
CA THR A 715 -35.12 13.63 -10.24
C THR A 715 -35.02 14.29 -8.87
N LEU A 716 -33.85 14.18 -8.24
CA LEU A 716 -33.50 14.99 -7.08
C LEU A 716 -32.99 16.35 -7.57
N LEU A 717 -33.61 17.45 -7.13
CA LEU A 717 -33.08 18.81 -7.33
C LEU A 717 -32.20 19.20 -6.12
N LEU A 718 -30.88 19.10 -6.25
CA LEU A 718 -29.90 19.39 -5.20
C LEU A 718 -29.21 20.75 -5.46
N ILE A 719 -29.36 21.69 -4.52
CA ILE A 719 -28.75 23.01 -4.59
C ILE A 719 -27.45 23.03 -3.77
N LEU A 720 -26.32 23.27 -4.42
CA LEU A 720 -25.04 23.49 -3.73
C LEU A 720 -24.85 24.97 -3.44
N SER A 721 -24.50 25.33 -2.20
CA SER A 721 -24.26 26.71 -1.81
C SER A 721 -23.14 26.81 -0.78
N ASP A 722 -22.32 27.86 -0.86
CA ASP A 722 -21.29 28.21 0.14
C ASP A 722 -21.85 28.83 1.44
N ARG A 723 -23.18 28.95 1.55
CA ARG A 723 -23.91 29.59 2.65
C ARG A 723 -25.32 29.02 2.75
N PRO A 724 -26.03 29.24 3.87
CA PRO A 724 -27.46 28.92 3.94
C PRO A 724 -28.24 29.66 2.85
N LEU A 725 -29.18 28.95 2.22
CA LEU A 725 -30.08 29.55 1.23
C LEU A 725 -30.99 30.58 1.92
N THR A 726 -31.23 31.70 1.26
CA THR A 726 -32.21 32.68 1.72
C THR A 726 -33.63 32.19 1.43
N ALA A 727 -34.61 32.69 2.19
CA ALA A 727 -36.03 32.38 1.95
C ALA A 727 -36.51 32.74 0.52
N ILE A 728 -35.90 33.75 -0.09
CA ILE A 728 -36.20 34.17 -1.47
C ILE A 728 -35.60 33.16 -2.47
N GLU A 729 -34.36 32.70 -2.25
CA GLU A 729 -33.75 31.65 -3.07
C GLU A 729 -34.54 30.35 -3.00
N ILE A 730 -34.89 29.89 -1.79
CA ILE A 730 -35.74 28.71 -1.59
C ILE A 730 -37.07 28.86 -2.32
N GLN A 731 -37.70 30.03 -2.26
CA GLN A 731 -38.94 30.30 -2.99
C GLN A 731 -38.75 30.21 -4.51
N ASN A 732 -37.68 30.81 -5.03
CA ASN A 732 -37.41 30.84 -6.47
C ASN A 732 -37.10 29.45 -7.01
N TYR A 733 -36.29 28.67 -6.31
CA TYR A 733 -35.99 27.28 -6.68
C TYR A 733 -37.24 26.41 -6.65
N ASN A 734 -38.10 26.54 -5.65
CA ASN A 734 -39.36 25.80 -5.60
C ASN A 734 -40.34 26.20 -6.72
N ASN A 735 -40.44 27.49 -7.03
CA ASN A 735 -41.22 27.94 -8.18
C ASN A 735 -40.65 27.34 -9.48
N GLY A 736 -39.32 27.32 -9.62
CA GLY A 736 -38.59 26.70 -10.71
C GLY A 736 -38.86 25.20 -10.83
N ALA A 737 -38.78 24.46 -9.72
CA ALA A 737 -39.07 23.03 -9.65
C ALA A 737 -40.52 22.72 -10.04
N THR A 738 -41.48 23.46 -9.48
CA THR A 738 -42.90 23.30 -9.78
C THR A 738 -43.18 23.56 -11.26
N LEU A 739 -42.62 24.61 -11.85
CA LEU A 739 -42.83 24.92 -13.27
C LEU A 739 -42.16 23.91 -14.21
N LEU A 740 -41.00 23.36 -13.85
CA LEU A 740 -40.31 22.32 -14.62
C LEU A 740 -41.15 21.03 -14.71
N ALA A 741 -41.78 20.64 -13.60
CA ALA A 741 -42.47 19.36 -13.44
C ALA A 741 -43.99 19.38 -13.70
N ARG A 742 -44.66 20.55 -13.69
CA ARG A 742 -46.13 20.65 -13.84
C ARG A 742 -46.64 20.15 -15.20
N THR A 743 -47.84 19.56 -15.18
CA THR A 743 -48.49 18.93 -16.35
C THR A 743 -49.68 19.73 -16.92
N ASP A 744 -50.12 20.80 -16.27
CA ASP A 744 -51.34 21.55 -16.61
C ASP A 744 -51.16 22.65 -17.70
N ASN A 745 -50.00 22.66 -18.38
CA ASN A 745 -49.66 23.39 -19.62
C ASN A 745 -50.40 24.74 -19.90
N PRO A 746 -50.19 25.79 -19.08
CA PRO A 746 -50.74 27.12 -19.36
C PRO A 746 -50.00 27.78 -20.53
N SER A 747 -50.74 28.12 -21.59
CA SER A 747 -50.23 28.63 -22.89
C SER A 747 -49.42 29.94 -22.86
N GLN A 748 -49.11 30.50 -21.69
CA GLN A 748 -48.42 31.80 -21.54
C GLN A 748 -47.19 31.79 -20.61
N GLN A 749 -46.80 30.67 -19.99
CA GLN A 749 -45.65 30.61 -19.09
C GLN A 749 -44.62 29.56 -19.53
N GLY A 750 -43.54 30.02 -20.19
CA GLY A 750 -42.29 29.26 -20.36
C GLY A 750 -42.38 27.92 -21.13
N THR A 751 -41.22 27.27 -21.20
CA THR A 751 -41.00 25.91 -21.71
C THR A 751 -40.78 24.98 -20.50
N ASN A 752 -41.39 23.79 -20.45
CA ASN A 752 -41.18 22.84 -19.35
C ASN A 752 -41.17 21.40 -19.87
N PHE A 753 -40.80 20.43 -19.02
CA PHE A 753 -40.60 19.04 -19.45
C PHE A 753 -41.86 18.44 -20.07
N HIS A 754 -43.02 18.59 -19.42
CA HIS A 754 -44.28 18.03 -19.94
C HIS A 754 -44.66 18.62 -21.31
N LYS A 755 -44.56 19.94 -21.46
CA LYS A 755 -44.85 20.62 -22.73
C LYS A 755 -43.90 20.18 -23.84
N MET A 756 -42.62 20.02 -23.50
CA MET A 756 -41.57 19.67 -24.46
C MET A 756 -41.57 18.21 -24.86
N THR A 757 -42.10 17.36 -24.00
CA THR A 757 -42.40 15.97 -24.34
C THR A 757 -43.73 15.80 -25.07
N GLY A 758 -44.42 16.88 -25.46
CA GLY A 758 -45.75 16.81 -26.07
C GLY A 758 -46.81 16.19 -25.16
N GLY A 759 -46.60 16.25 -23.86
CA GLY A 759 -47.43 15.63 -22.83
C GLY A 759 -47.18 14.13 -22.62
N ARG A 760 -46.16 13.56 -23.26
CA ARG A 760 -45.89 12.11 -23.23
C ARG A 760 -44.98 11.67 -22.10
N GLY A 761 -44.23 12.59 -21.50
CA GLY A 761 -43.36 12.36 -20.36
C GLY A 761 -43.81 13.12 -19.11
N THR A 762 -43.46 12.58 -17.94
CA THR A 762 -43.66 13.22 -16.63
C THR A 762 -42.35 13.23 -15.86
N LEU A 763 -42.05 14.36 -15.20
CA LEU A 763 -40.91 14.50 -14.30
C LEU A 763 -41.43 14.73 -12.88
N VAL A 764 -40.94 13.96 -11.92
CA VAL A 764 -41.34 14.01 -10.51
C VAL A 764 -40.18 14.57 -9.69
N VAL A 765 -40.46 15.67 -8.98
CA VAL A 765 -39.49 16.35 -8.09
C VAL A 765 -39.97 16.42 -6.63
N SER A 766 -41.23 16.05 -6.37
CA SER A 766 -41.87 16.19 -5.06
C SER A 766 -41.76 14.93 -4.19
N GLY A 767 -41.99 15.12 -2.89
CA GLY A 767 -42.09 14.04 -1.90
C GLY A 767 -40.74 13.57 -1.38
N LEU A 768 -39.70 14.41 -1.41
CA LEU A 768 -38.36 14.06 -0.97
C LEU A 768 -38.32 13.57 0.48
N ASP A 769 -39.18 14.12 1.35
CA ASP A 769 -39.32 13.73 2.75
C ASP A 769 -39.74 12.27 2.94
N THR A 770 -40.50 11.72 1.99
CA THR A 770 -40.92 10.31 2.02
C THR A 770 -39.83 9.33 1.58
N LEU A 771 -38.75 9.85 0.98
CA LEU A 771 -37.65 9.07 0.43
C LEU A 771 -36.46 8.99 1.39
N VAL A 772 -36.49 9.69 2.52
CA VAL A 772 -35.42 9.65 3.51
C VAL A 772 -35.33 8.24 4.11
N LYS A 773 -34.11 7.71 4.24
CA LYS A 773 -33.85 6.45 4.93
C LYS A 773 -34.22 6.60 6.41
N PRO A 774 -34.84 5.58 7.05
CA PRO A 774 -35.05 5.62 8.48
C PRO A 774 -33.70 5.79 9.19
N THR A 775 -33.62 6.71 10.14
CA THR A 775 -32.41 6.87 10.96
C THR A 775 -32.16 5.55 11.72
N PRO A 776 -30.93 5.00 11.69
CA PRO A 776 -30.58 3.77 12.40
C PRO A 776 -30.97 3.77 13.88
#